data_AF-A0A850MPN4-F1
#
_entry.id   AF-A0A850MPN4-F1
#
_cell.length_a   1.000
_cell.length_b   1.000
_cell.length_c   1.000
_cell.angle_alpha   90.00
_cell.angle_beta   90.00
_cell.angle_gamma   90.00
#
_symmetry.space_group_name_H-M   'P 1'
#
loop_
_entity.id
_entity.type
_entity.pdbx_description
1 polymer ?
#
loop_
_entity_poly.entity_id
_entity_poly.type
_entity_poly.pdbx_seq_one_letter_code
_entity_poly.pdbx_strand_id
1 'polypeptide(L)'
;MLKRKFLGLVLFFSLIFLISNVVPFFSVSKPNKVNHLPVTKKDIAKYTYISYICADNNLGSYGKSDVNEMETGYNDSVTDVHVISLLDLLSGGTTAYYISHDDQSGTITSTQLVIPGFLSEENLGDPNTLITYVNFCIAYYPAEHYILDLWDHGSGWAICFDETSGNDALTMAELRYALETINATTGNTIDILAMDACLMGTLEVAYEIRNFASILIASEDAVLAQGFPYDTIIDDICDDPNQTITECASTMVDLFHASQFSFFPSTLSAVNLSLVDTAIFPNFVPFAQNLHSYLNYGIKNELYNARTASESFYDPVYIDLYDFALNTKNEASNLTIRQLAQNLISNISISIINEKHYYNPGAYGLSIYFPSSQASYLSSYSTHFALSNDTMWDDFLIKYYTTANFGVGFRYYRINDSLGNNNNTPDPGETLMIDIELENVGEIEAGFLNGTLFCLDAENITIMDGFKSYGNLSISATGIKIFTFNISSNCTINQVLPFILMTEAIFEPYTITRNFTFEIVVGRKIILGGSSLQTATEIYIGYFYGNLPGPGVDGESWFKINCTKDFYLFLNLTGPALTDYDVYVYDPDEKLASVAGKPVYPDECSMLIMQSGFHYIKVLSYSGGYGYYDMFVNITTEAYEDGLSYGTAFTLSSNARTNGTLPGPGSTDYLYYRVIVSDGQRLQVTLEGEFGVDFDLYIYDTDLNELDRSNNFLTSSEYCVVKASSTGYYYIIIVRYFGSGEFTLEVTVDDFDLPPWLPIVLIILIALAVAFGVVFYFHNVRKSRNLPQTHPTISDVSDIHS
;
A
#
# COMPACT_ATOMS: atom_id res chain seq x y z
N MET A 1 -82.93 -26.24 24.10
CA MET A 1 -82.03 -25.30 23.40
C MET A 1 -81.99 -25.70 21.92
N LEU A 2 -82.91 -25.16 21.12
CA LEU A 2 -82.63 -24.28 19.95
C LEU A 2 -81.55 -24.87 19.03
N LYS A 3 -81.81 -25.49 17.87
CA LYS A 3 -82.79 -25.30 16.77
C LYS A 3 -82.49 -24.07 15.89
N ARG A 4 -82.12 -24.39 14.64
CA ARG A 4 -82.63 -23.81 13.37
C ARG A 4 -82.03 -22.50 12.83
N LYS A 5 -81.98 -22.51 11.47
CA LYS A 5 -82.38 -21.47 10.50
C LYS A 5 -81.24 -20.59 9.95
N PHE A 6 -81.03 -20.67 8.63
CA PHE A 6 -81.58 -19.79 7.56
C PHE A 6 -80.90 -18.42 7.61
N LEU A 7 -80.18 -17.98 6.56
CA LEU A 7 -80.73 -17.30 5.37
C LEU A 7 -79.58 -17.25 4.33
N GLY A 8 -79.70 -17.60 3.04
CA GLY A 8 -80.74 -17.19 2.09
C GLY A 8 -80.33 -15.84 1.49
N LEU A 9 -79.64 -15.77 0.34
CA LEU A 9 -80.20 -15.94 -1.02
C LEU A 9 -81.24 -14.86 -1.37
N VAL A 10 -80.87 -13.95 -2.28
CA VAL A 10 -81.74 -13.32 -3.29
C VAL A 10 -80.79 -12.98 -4.47
N LEU A 11 -80.61 -13.82 -5.51
CA LEU A 11 -81.49 -14.07 -6.69
C LEU A 11 -82.02 -12.76 -7.30
N PHE A 12 -82.03 -12.51 -8.61
CA PHE A 12 -82.90 -13.16 -9.60
C PHE A 12 -82.52 -12.48 -10.94
N PHE A 13 -82.00 -13.21 -11.95
CA PHE A 13 -82.73 -13.90 -13.02
C PHE A 13 -83.32 -12.99 -14.11
N SER A 14 -82.80 -13.15 -15.34
CA SER A 14 -83.49 -13.30 -16.65
C SER A 14 -82.51 -12.85 -17.74
N LEU A 15 -81.77 -13.72 -18.43
CA LEU A 15 -82.20 -14.71 -19.44
C LEU A 15 -83.06 -14.10 -20.56
N ILE A 16 -82.67 -14.43 -21.80
CA ILE A 16 -83.42 -14.44 -23.09
C ILE A 16 -82.79 -13.44 -24.09
N PHE A 17 -81.95 -13.85 -25.07
CA PHE A 17 -82.17 -14.66 -26.30
C PHE A 17 -81.47 -13.82 -27.42
N LEU A 18 -80.89 -14.29 -28.53
CA LEU A 18 -80.91 -15.57 -29.22
C LEU A 18 -79.93 -15.56 -30.43
N ILE A 19 -79.52 -16.76 -30.85
CA ILE A 19 -79.06 -17.26 -32.16
C ILE A 19 -77.68 -16.89 -32.76
N SER A 20 -76.98 -17.98 -33.07
CA SER A 20 -76.39 -18.39 -34.36
C SER A 20 -74.98 -17.99 -34.75
N ASN A 21 -74.20 -19.06 -34.93
CA ASN A 21 -73.26 -19.32 -36.03
C ASN A 21 -72.16 -18.28 -36.23
N VAL A 22 -70.94 -18.66 -35.85
CA VAL A 22 -69.77 -18.76 -36.73
C VAL A 22 -68.68 -19.48 -35.92
N VAL A 23 -68.13 -20.55 -36.50
CA VAL A 23 -66.85 -21.13 -36.06
C VAL A 23 -65.74 -20.19 -36.50
N PRO A 24 -64.80 -19.78 -35.63
CA PRO A 24 -63.49 -19.36 -36.09
C PRO A 24 -62.44 -20.32 -35.54
N PHE A 25 -61.81 -21.02 -36.48
CA PHE A 25 -60.38 -21.31 -36.52
C PHE A 25 -59.60 -20.97 -35.24
N PHE A 26 -59.08 -22.02 -34.58
CA PHE A 26 -57.84 -21.88 -33.85
C PHE A 26 -56.76 -21.40 -34.82
N SER A 27 -56.47 -20.10 -34.79
CA SER A 27 -55.20 -19.57 -35.26
C SER A 27 -54.14 -20.14 -34.32
N VAL A 28 -53.52 -21.25 -34.72
CA VAL A 28 -52.17 -21.57 -34.27
C VAL A 28 -51.33 -20.37 -34.69
N SER A 29 -50.94 -19.51 -33.74
CA SER A 29 -49.82 -18.62 -33.96
C SER A 29 -48.67 -19.51 -34.39
N LYS A 30 -48.19 -19.30 -35.62
CA LYS A 30 -46.93 -19.90 -36.04
C LYS A 30 -45.90 -19.54 -34.96
N PRO A 31 -45.05 -20.47 -34.52
CA PRO A 31 -43.89 -20.07 -33.74
C PRO A 31 -43.16 -19.01 -34.56
N ASN A 32 -42.93 -17.84 -33.95
CA ASN A 32 -41.98 -16.89 -34.52
C ASN A 32 -40.71 -17.70 -34.75
N LYS A 33 -40.25 -17.74 -36.00
CA LYS A 33 -38.94 -18.28 -36.32
C LYS A 33 -37.93 -17.34 -35.66
N VAL A 34 -37.54 -17.65 -34.43
CA VAL A 34 -36.29 -17.16 -33.89
C VAL A 34 -35.22 -17.85 -34.72
N ASN A 35 -34.54 -17.08 -35.55
CA ASN A 35 -33.45 -17.59 -36.37
C ASN A 35 -32.25 -17.81 -35.44
N HIS A 36 -32.11 -19.01 -34.89
CA HIS A 36 -30.83 -19.43 -34.32
C HIS A 36 -29.85 -19.61 -35.48
N LEU A 37 -28.90 -18.68 -35.64
CA LEU A 37 -27.78 -18.90 -36.56
C LEU A 37 -26.81 -19.90 -35.92
N PRO A 38 -26.28 -20.88 -36.67
CA PRO A 38 -25.10 -21.59 -36.21
C PRO A 38 -23.97 -20.56 -36.03
N VAL A 39 -23.40 -20.50 -34.82
CA VAL A 39 -22.34 -19.53 -34.49
C VAL A 39 -21.12 -19.84 -35.36
N THR A 40 -20.89 -19.02 -36.38
CA THR A 40 -19.68 -19.05 -37.20
C THR A 40 -18.67 -18.09 -36.62
N LYS A 41 -17.45 -18.57 -36.36
CA LYS A 41 -16.34 -17.72 -35.94
C LYS A 41 -16.15 -16.54 -36.89
N LYS A 42 -16.06 -15.33 -36.33
CA LYS A 42 -15.81 -14.07 -37.02
C LYS A 42 -14.31 -13.85 -37.28
N ASP A 43 -14.00 -12.91 -38.16
CA ASP A 43 -12.65 -12.42 -38.37
C ASP A 43 -12.14 -11.65 -37.14
N ILE A 44 -10.83 -11.47 -37.02
CA ILE A 44 -10.24 -10.75 -35.88
C ILE A 44 -10.57 -9.26 -36.01
N ALA A 45 -11.27 -8.72 -35.01
CA ALA A 45 -11.64 -7.32 -34.86
C ALA A 45 -10.57 -6.53 -34.07
N LYS A 46 -10.70 -5.20 -34.00
CA LYS A 46 -9.93 -4.37 -33.06
C LYS A 46 -10.44 -4.53 -31.64
N TYR A 47 -11.75 -4.38 -31.45
CA TYR A 47 -12.40 -4.49 -30.15
C TYR A 47 -13.49 -5.55 -30.16
N THR A 48 -13.58 -6.31 -29.07
CA THR A 48 -14.78 -7.06 -28.69
C THR A 48 -15.27 -6.58 -27.34
N TYR A 49 -16.46 -5.98 -27.32
CA TYR A 49 -17.19 -5.57 -26.13
C TYR A 49 -18.09 -6.72 -25.67
N ILE A 50 -17.84 -7.22 -24.45
CA ILE A 50 -18.53 -8.37 -23.85
C ILE A 50 -19.29 -7.85 -22.63
N SER A 51 -20.60 -7.72 -22.74
CA SER A 51 -21.46 -7.36 -21.61
C SER A 51 -22.04 -8.62 -20.95
N TYR A 52 -22.03 -8.62 -19.62
CA TYR A 52 -22.55 -9.66 -18.73
C TYR A 52 -23.57 -9.03 -17.77
N ILE A 53 -24.82 -8.99 -18.21
CA ILE A 53 -25.93 -8.27 -17.56
C ILE A 53 -26.72 -9.23 -16.68
N CYS A 54 -26.40 -9.22 -15.38
CA CYS A 54 -27.11 -9.98 -14.36
C CYS A 54 -28.33 -9.20 -13.88
N ALA A 55 -29.46 -9.33 -14.59
CA ALA A 55 -30.67 -8.58 -14.29
C ALA A 55 -31.81 -9.49 -13.78
N ASP A 56 -31.46 -10.67 -13.25
CA ASP A 56 -32.32 -11.51 -12.42
C ASP A 56 -32.44 -10.96 -11.00
N ASN A 57 -32.99 -9.74 -10.92
CA ASN A 57 -33.31 -9.03 -9.70
C ASN A 57 -34.20 -7.81 -10.02
N ASN A 58 -34.26 -6.84 -9.11
CA ASN A 58 -35.07 -5.63 -9.26
C ASN A 58 -34.56 -4.65 -10.34
N LEU A 59 -33.45 -4.92 -11.02
CA LEU A 59 -32.91 -4.10 -12.11
C LEU A 59 -33.28 -4.60 -13.52
N GLY A 60 -34.04 -5.69 -13.64
CA GLY A 60 -34.42 -6.33 -14.93
C GLY A 60 -34.96 -5.43 -16.06
N SER A 61 -35.59 -4.29 -15.73
CA SER A 61 -36.02 -3.33 -16.76
C SER A 61 -34.89 -2.48 -17.33
N TYR A 62 -33.86 -2.21 -16.52
CA TYR A 62 -32.70 -1.42 -16.90
C TYR A 62 -31.76 -2.23 -17.79
N GLY A 63 -31.42 -3.47 -17.41
CA GLY A 63 -30.63 -4.35 -18.27
C GLY A 63 -31.24 -4.58 -19.66
N LYS A 64 -32.58 -4.54 -19.81
CA LYS A 64 -33.23 -4.52 -21.13
C LYS A 64 -33.01 -3.20 -21.88
N SER A 65 -33.17 -2.07 -21.20
CA SER A 65 -32.90 -0.76 -21.78
C SER A 65 -31.47 -0.67 -22.27
N ASP A 66 -30.52 -1.17 -21.47
CA ASP A 66 -29.09 -1.10 -21.75
C ASP A 66 -28.73 -1.92 -23.01
N VAL A 67 -29.34 -3.10 -23.21
CA VAL A 67 -29.21 -3.82 -24.50
C VAL A 67 -29.79 -3.02 -25.67
N ASN A 68 -30.88 -2.27 -25.50
CA ASN A 68 -31.40 -1.39 -26.56
C ASN A 68 -30.49 -0.18 -26.81
N GLU A 69 -29.82 0.33 -25.77
CA GLU A 69 -28.81 1.38 -25.90
C GLU A 69 -27.60 0.87 -26.70
N MET A 70 -27.15 -0.37 -26.44
CA MET A 70 -26.13 -1.02 -27.26
C MET A 70 -26.55 -1.16 -28.72
N GLU A 71 -27.83 -1.51 -28.99
CA GLU A 71 -28.38 -1.55 -30.35
C GLU A 71 -28.36 -0.17 -31.02
N THR A 72 -28.65 0.89 -30.26
CA THR A 72 -28.64 2.27 -30.78
C THR A 72 -27.22 2.73 -31.11
N GLY A 73 -26.24 2.44 -30.25
CA GLY A 73 -24.84 2.83 -30.44
C GLY A 73 -24.07 2.01 -31.47
N TYR A 74 -24.47 0.76 -31.71
CA TYR A 74 -23.71 -0.13 -32.60
C TYR A 74 -23.84 0.27 -34.07
N ASN A 75 -22.71 0.29 -34.80
CA ASN A 75 -22.69 0.55 -36.23
C ASN A 75 -22.37 -0.74 -37.02
N ASP A 76 -23.40 -1.37 -37.58
CA ASP A 76 -23.28 -2.61 -38.38
C ASP A 76 -22.31 -2.52 -39.58
N SER A 77 -21.94 -1.30 -40.00
CA SER A 77 -20.99 -1.09 -41.10
C SER A 77 -19.52 -1.23 -40.66
N VAL A 78 -19.25 -1.20 -39.34
CA VAL A 78 -17.91 -1.32 -38.76
C VAL A 78 -17.62 -2.79 -38.47
N THR A 79 -16.77 -3.40 -39.27
CA THR A 79 -16.44 -4.84 -39.14
C THR A 79 -15.40 -5.13 -38.06
N ASP A 80 -14.65 -4.11 -37.64
CA ASP A 80 -13.54 -4.23 -36.68
C ASP A 80 -14.00 -4.05 -35.21
N VAL A 81 -15.32 -4.08 -34.95
CA VAL A 81 -15.89 -4.05 -33.60
C VAL A 81 -16.97 -5.13 -33.48
N HIS A 82 -16.93 -5.89 -32.40
CA HIS A 82 -17.98 -6.84 -32.03
C HIS A 82 -18.58 -6.48 -30.68
N VAL A 83 -19.90 -6.53 -30.57
CA VAL A 83 -20.60 -6.34 -29.29
C VAL A 83 -21.47 -7.57 -29.03
N ILE A 84 -21.24 -8.23 -27.90
CA ILE A 84 -21.96 -9.42 -27.46
C ILE A 84 -22.47 -9.16 -26.05
N SER A 85 -23.76 -9.39 -25.81
CA SER A 85 -24.39 -9.18 -24.51
C SER A 85 -25.07 -10.45 -24.02
N LEU A 86 -24.78 -10.87 -22.78
CA LEU A 86 -25.54 -11.88 -22.06
C LEU A 86 -26.50 -11.14 -21.14
N LEU A 87 -27.80 -11.37 -21.31
CA LEU A 87 -28.83 -10.77 -20.47
C LEU A 87 -29.59 -11.88 -19.76
N ASP A 88 -29.60 -11.81 -18.43
CA ASP A 88 -30.39 -12.68 -17.58
C ASP A 88 -31.49 -11.93 -16.85
N LEU A 89 -32.67 -12.54 -16.74
CA LEU A 89 -33.89 -11.86 -16.33
C LEU A 89 -34.77 -12.74 -15.44
N LEU A 90 -35.22 -12.15 -14.34
CA LEU A 90 -36.16 -12.73 -13.35
C LEU A 90 -37.40 -13.39 -13.95
N SER A 91 -37.88 -12.85 -15.07
CA SER A 91 -38.92 -13.48 -15.86
C SER A 91 -38.56 -13.37 -17.35
N GLY A 92 -37.59 -14.14 -17.78
CA GLY A 92 -37.14 -14.12 -19.17
C GLY A 92 -36.20 -15.24 -19.57
N GLY A 93 -35.47 -15.83 -18.63
CA GLY A 93 -34.38 -16.71 -19.00
C GLY A 93 -33.09 -15.93 -19.23
N THR A 94 -32.00 -16.66 -19.33
CA THR A 94 -30.73 -16.16 -19.83
C THR A 94 -30.70 -16.19 -21.36
N THR A 95 -30.36 -15.08 -22.01
CA THR A 95 -30.22 -14.98 -23.48
C THR A 95 -28.96 -14.22 -23.86
N ALA A 96 -28.14 -14.82 -24.74
CA ALA A 96 -27.01 -14.14 -25.35
C ALA A 96 -27.40 -13.51 -26.70
N TYR A 97 -26.87 -12.33 -27.00
CA TYR A 97 -27.15 -11.56 -28.20
C TYR A 97 -25.84 -11.14 -28.88
N TYR A 98 -25.78 -11.25 -30.20
CA TYR A 98 -24.87 -10.46 -31.02
C TYR A 98 -25.62 -9.21 -31.44
N ILE A 99 -25.12 -8.06 -31.00
CA ILE A 99 -25.82 -6.79 -31.17
C ILE A 99 -25.92 -6.44 -32.66
N SER A 100 -27.06 -5.87 -33.05
CA SER A 100 -27.32 -5.36 -34.39
C SER A 100 -27.97 -4.00 -34.28
N HIS A 101 -27.64 -3.07 -35.17
CA HIS A 101 -28.10 -1.70 -35.05
C HIS A 101 -29.63 -1.59 -35.11
N ASP A 102 -30.24 -0.94 -34.11
CA ASP A 102 -31.65 -0.60 -34.07
C ASP A 102 -31.92 0.63 -33.18
N ASP A 103 -32.62 1.63 -33.73
CA ASP A 103 -33.03 2.84 -33.01
C ASP A 103 -34.38 2.67 -32.26
N GLN A 104 -35.04 1.50 -32.38
CA GLN A 104 -36.36 1.26 -31.78
C GLN A 104 -36.26 0.81 -30.32
N SER A 105 -36.47 1.73 -29.39
CA SER A 105 -36.49 1.41 -27.97
C SER A 105 -37.62 0.45 -27.55
N GLY A 106 -37.29 -0.43 -26.61
CA GLY A 106 -38.24 -1.29 -25.90
C GLY A 106 -38.42 -2.69 -26.49
N THR A 107 -37.70 -3.02 -27.57
CA THR A 107 -37.66 -4.36 -28.15
C THR A 107 -36.26 -4.70 -28.64
N ILE A 108 -35.63 -5.70 -28.02
CA ILE A 108 -34.35 -6.23 -28.49
C ILE A 108 -34.57 -6.95 -29.82
N THR A 109 -33.94 -6.48 -30.89
CA THR A 109 -34.00 -7.05 -32.25
C THR A 109 -32.72 -7.79 -32.67
N SER A 110 -31.68 -7.69 -31.83
CA SER A 110 -30.39 -8.35 -31.95
C SER A 110 -30.49 -9.87 -32.11
N THR A 111 -29.46 -10.43 -32.74
CA THR A 111 -29.42 -11.85 -33.08
C THR A 111 -29.15 -12.68 -31.83
N GLN A 112 -30.08 -13.55 -31.44
CA GLN A 112 -29.86 -14.48 -30.34
C GLN A 112 -28.80 -15.54 -30.68
N LEU A 113 -27.86 -15.73 -29.77
CA LEU A 113 -26.79 -16.71 -29.83
C LEU A 113 -27.13 -17.93 -28.99
N VAL A 114 -26.61 -19.09 -29.41
CA VAL A 114 -26.69 -20.33 -28.64
C VAL A 114 -25.32 -20.60 -28.06
N ILE A 115 -25.19 -20.42 -26.75
CA ILE A 115 -23.96 -20.72 -26.01
C ILE A 115 -23.96 -22.23 -25.69
N PRO A 116 -22.96 -23.01 -26.16
CA PRO A 116 -22.90 -24.43 -25.83
C PRO A 116 -22.81 -24.67 -24.33
N GLY A 117 -23.74 -25.46 -23.80
CA GLY A 117 -23.79 -25.78 -22.37
C GLY A 117 -24.82 -24.96 -21.59
N PHE A 118 -25.23 -23.80 -22.11
CA PHE A 118 -26.26 -22.98 -21.45
C PHE A 118 -27.64 -23.60 -21.62
N LEU A 119 -28.43 -23.49 -20.56
CA LEU A 119 -29.83 -23.82 -20.41
C LEU A 119 -30.68 -22.57 -20.73
N SER A 120 -31.97 -22.62 -20.40
CA SER A 120 -32.86 -21.47 -20.52
C SER A 120 -32.69 -20.45 -19.40
N GLU A 121 -32.05 -20.83 -18.30
CA GLU A 121 -31.75 -20.01 -17.12
C GLU A 121 -30.39 -20.48 -16.60
N GLU A 122 -29.47 -19.54 -16.41
CA GLU A 122 -28.13 -19.75 -15.86
C GLU A 122 -27.98 -18.94 -14.58
N ASN A 123 -27.13 -19.42 -13.67
CA ASN A 123 -26.74 -18.65 -12.50
C ASN A 123 -25.61 -17.70 -12.89
N LEU A 124 -25.88 -16.39 -12.97
CA LEU A 124 -24.85 -15.42 -13.34
C LEU A 124 -23.89 -15.10 -12.20
N GLY A 125 -24.23 -15.48 -10.96
CA GLY A 125 -23.35 -15.48 -9.79
C GLY A 125 -22.34 -16.63 -9.77
N ASP A 126 -22.49 -17.67 -10.60
CA ASP A 126 -21.54 -18.80 -10.68
C ASP A 126 -20.32 -18.44 -11.56
N PRO A 127 -19.07 -18.55 -11.05
CA PRO A 127 -17.88 -18.28 -11.84
C PRO A 127 -17.76 -19.13 -13.12
N ASN A 128 -18.33 -20.35 -13.14
CA ASN A 128 -18.29 -21.21 -14.33
C ASN A 128 -19.16 -20.68 -15.48
N THR A 129 -20.24 -19.96 -15.16
CA THR A 129 -21.09 -19.29 -16.17
C THR A 129 -20.28 -18.20 -16.87
N LEU A 130 -19.60 -17.34 -16.09
CA LEU A 130 -18.72 -16.29 -16.62
C LEU A 130 -17.58 -16.88 -17.46
N ILE A 131 -16.87 -17.89 -16.95
CA ILE A 131 -15.80 -18.60 -17.69
C ILE A 131 -16.33 -19.12 -19.03
N THR A 132 -17.47 -19.81 -19.03
CA THR A 132 -18.04 -20.43 -20.23
C THR A 132 -18.41 -19.37 -21.27
N TYR A 133 -19.07 -18.30 -20.83
CA TYR A 133 -19.50 -17.21 -21.71
C TYR A 133 -18.33 -16.45 -22.32
N VAL A 134 -17.36 -16.00 -21.50
CA VAL A 134 -16.23 -15.22 -22.00
C VAL A 134 -15.32 -16.05 -22.91
N ASN A 135 -15.08 -17.33 -22.58
CA ASN A 135 -14.37 -18.25 -23.47
C ASN A 135 -15.07 -18.41 -24.83
N PHE A 136 -16.40 -18.50 -24.82
CA PHE A 136 -17.19 -18.52 -26.06
C PHE A 136 -17.00 -17.22 -26.86
N CYS A 137 -17.12 -16.05 -26.21
CA CYS A 137 -16.94 -14.76 -26.86
C CYS A 137 -15.55 -14.65 -27.51
N ILE A 138 -14.49 -14.94 -26.76
CA ILE A 138 -13.11 -14.90 -27.28
C ILE A 138 -12.89 -15.89 -28.43
N ALA A 139 -13.47 -17.09 -28.35
CA ALA A 139 -13.29 -18.12 -29.37
C ALA A 139 -13.98 -17.80 -30.71
N TYR A 140 -15.17 -17.20 -30.66
CA TYR A 140 -16.04 -16.96 -31.81
C TYR A 140 -16.02 -15.52 -32.32
N TYR A 141 -15.63 -14.56 -31.49
CA TYR A 141 -15.51 -13.13 -31.78
C TYR A 141 -14.11 -12.67 -31.35
N PRO A 142 -13.05 -13.11 -32.04
CA PRO A 142 -11.70 -12.76 -31.66
C PRO A 142 -11.41 -11.28 -31.92
N ALA A 143 -10.63 -10.63 -31.05
CA ALA A 143 -10.18 -9.25 -31.22
C ALA A 143 -8.77 -9.03 -30.70
N GLU A 144 -8.17 -7.89 -31.05
CA GLU A 144 -6.92 -7.40 -30.47
C GLU A 144 -7.12 -6.95 -29.01
N HIS A 145 -8.28 -6.36 -28.69
CA HIS A 145 -8.63 -5.89 -27.36
C HIS A 145 -10.01 -6.38 -26.91
N TYR A 146 -10.12 -6.76 -25.64
CA TYR A 146 -11.34 -7.24 -25.00
C TYR A 146 -11.77 -6.29 -23.87
N ILE A 147 -13.02 -5.83 -23.95
CA ILE A 147 -13.69 -5.11 -22.86
C ILE A 147 -14.71 -6.07 -22.26
N LEU A 148 -14.56 -6.41 -20.98
CA LEU A 148 -15.55 -7.17 -20.23
C LEU A 148 -16.27 -6.20 -19.30
N ASP A 149 -17.58 -6.12 -19.44
CA ASP A 149 -18.46 -5.28 -18.63
C ASP A 149 -19.36 -6.16 -17.77
N LEU A 150 -19.21 -6.03 -16.45
CA LEU A 150 -20.02 -6.71 -15.44
C LEU A 150 -21.05 -5.72 -14.90
N TRP A 151 -22.31 -5.95 -15.25
CA TRP A 151 -23.42 -5.07 -14.90
C TRP A 151 -24.32 -5.75 -13.87
N ASP A 152 -24.57 -5.08 -12.74
CA ASP A 152 -25.64 -5.34 -11.75
C ASP A 152 -25.52 -4.40 -10.51
N HIS A 153 -26.17 -4.75 -9.40
CA HIS A 153 -25.76 -4.40 -8.05
C HIS A 153 -24.30 -4.76 -7.75
N GLY A 154 -23.69 -3.94 -6.90
CA GLY A 154 -22.38 -4.18 -6.31
C GLY A 154 -22.38 -3.83 -4.83
N SER A 155 -21.46 -4.44 -4.09
CA SER A 155 -21.30 -4.23 -2.64
C SER A 155 -19.84 -3.97 -2.24
N GLY A 156 -18.96 -3.82 -3.23
CA GLY A 156 -17.50 -3.85 -3.09
C GLY A 156 -16.91 -5.25 -2.89
N TRP A 157 -17.63 -6.18 -2.24
CA TRP A 157 -17.14 -7.55 -1.98
C TRP A 157 -17.75 -8.61 -2.90
N ALA A 158 -18.81 -8.27 -3.62
CA ALA A 158 -19.49 -9.11 -4.59
C ALA A 158 -20.21 -8.25 -5.65
N ILE A 159 -20.43 -8.85 -6.82
CA ILE A 159 -21.10 -8.28 -8.01
C ILE A 159 -21.97 -9.37 -8.70
N CYS A 160 -22.88 -8.99 -9.59
CA CYS A 160 -23.73 -9.92 -10.36
C CYS A 160 -24.58 -10.84 -9.46
N PHE A 161 -25.47 -10.24 -8.69
CA PHE A 161 -26.45 -10.88 -7.82
C PHE A 161 -27.64 -11.47 -8.59
N ASP A 162 -27.83 -12.77 -8.41
CA ASP A 162 -28.83 -13.61 -9.06
C ASP A 162 -29.87 -14.09 -8.04
N GLU A 163 -31.06 -13.48 -8.05
CA GLU A 163 -32.08 -13.73 -7.03
C GLU A 163 -32.70 -15.14 -7.14
N THR A 164 -32.91 -15.67 -8.35
CA THR A 164 -33.57 -16.98 -8.49
C THR A 164 -32.62 -18.15 -8.28
N SER A 165 -31.31 -17.93 -8.35
CA SER A 165 -30.26 -18.90 -8.01
C SER A 165 -29.91 -18.97 -6.53
N GLY A 166 -30.79 -18.44 -5.66
CA GLY A 166 -30.62 -18.47 -4.21
C GLY A 166 -29.95 -17.22 -3.65
N ASN A 167 -30.09 -16.09 -4.34
CA ASN A 167 -29.36 -14.85 -4.09
C ASN A 167 -27.84 -15.07 -4.17
N ASP A 168 -27.41 -15.83 -5.18
CA ASP A 168 -25.99 -16.06 -5.43
C ASP A 168 -25.36 -14.79 -6.02
N ALA A 169 -24.05 -14.64 -5.91
CA ALA A 169 -23.32 -13.52 -6.48
C ALA A 169 -21.86 -13.90 -6.72
N LEU A 170 -21.22 -13.28 -7.71
CA LEU A 170 -19.78 -13.42 -7.89
C LEU A 170 -19.05 -12.71 -6.75
N THR A 171 -18.50 -13.48 -5.82
CA THR A 171 -17.55 -12.96 -4.84
C THR A 171 -16.25 -12.54 -5.54
N MET A 172 -15.46 -11.66 -4.91
CA MET A 172 -14.18 -11.25 -5.52
C MET A 172 -13.19 -12.41 -5.71
N ALA A 173 -13.22 -13.41 -4.83
CA ALA A 173 -12.43 -14.64 -5.00
C ALA A 173 -12.87 -15.48 -6.20
N GLU A 174 -14.18 -15.59 -6.43
CA GLU A 174 -14.74 -16.30 -7.59
C GLU A 174 -14.49 -15.55 -8.89
N LEU A 175 -14.62 -14.21 -8.89
CA LEU A 175 -14.29 -13.38 -10.03
C LEU A 175 -12.81 -13.53 -10.41
N ARG A 176 -11.90 -13.46 -9.44
CA ARG A 176 -10.47 -13.73 -9.67
C ARG A 176 -10.25 -15.11 -10.28
N TYR A 177 -10.84 -16.15 -9.71
CA TYR A 177 -10.74 -17.51 -10.23
C TYR A 177 -11.26 -17.62 -11.67
N ALA A 178 -12.36 -16.95 -11.99
CA ALA A 178 -12.92 -16.91 -13.34
C ALA A 178 -11.95 -16.25 -14.33
N LEU A 179 -11.43 -15.06 -14.00
CA LEU A 179 -10.50 -14.32 -14.85
C LEU A 179 -9.17 -15.07 -15.05
N GLU A 180 -8.63 -15.68 -13.99
CA GLU A 180 -7.45 -16.55 -14.07
C GLU A 180 -7.69 -17.73 -15.02
N THR A 181 -8.84 -18.39 -14.90
CA THR A 181 -9.20 -19.54 -15.74
C THR A 181 -9.39 -19.14 -17.20
N ILE A 182 -10.01 -17.98 -17.46
CA ILE A 182 -10.18 -17.42 -18.81
C ILE A 182 -8.81 -17.12 -19.43
N ASN A 183 -7.92 -16.46 -18.68
CA ASN A 183 -6.58 -16.15 -19.15
C ASN A 183 -5.79 -17.41 -19.49
N ALA A 184 -5.79 -18.40 -18.60
CA ALA A 184 -5.11 -19.68 -18.81
C ALA A 184 -5.69 -20.49 -19.99
N THR A 185 -7.01 -20.43 -20.21
CA THR A 185 -7.70 -21.18 -21.27
C THR A 185 -7.51 -20.54 -22.65
N THR A 186 -7.54 -19.22 -22.72
CA THR A 186 -7.56 -18.49 -24.00
C THR A 186 -6.21 -17.92 -24.40
N GLY A 187 -5.30 -17.73 -23.45
CA GLY A 187 -4.05 -16.98 -23.64
C GLY A 187 -4.25 -15.47 -23.81
N ASN A 188 -5.46 -14.94 -23.54
CA ASN A 188 -5.77 -13.52 -23.62
C ASN A 188 -6.01 -12.93 -22.22
N THR A 189 -5.49 -11.74 -21.98
CA THR A 189 -5.82 -10.92 -20.80
C THR A 189 -6.99 -10.01 -21.16
N ILE A 190 -7.89 -9.75 -20.22
CA ILE A 190 -8.93 -8.73 -20.42
C ILE A 190 -8.26 -7.34 -20.42
N ASP A 191 -8.46 -6.53 -21.45
CA ASP A 191 -7.83 -5.21 -21.51
C ASP A 191 -8.52 -4.23 -20.56
N ILE A 192 -9.85 -4.16 -20.62
CA ILE A 192 -10.66 -3.30 -19.76
C ILE A 192 -11.70 -4.17 -19.05
N LEU A 193 -11.66 -4.21 -17.73
CA LEU A 193 -12.74 -4.72 -16.90
C LEU A 193 -13.56 -3.55 -16.39
N ALA A 194 -14.73 -3.35 -16.97
CA ALA A 194 -15.73 -2.40 -16.51
C ALA A 194 -16.65 -3.08 -15.50
N MET A 195 -16.95 -2.38 -14.41
CA MET A 195 -17.92 -2.81 -13.41
C MET A 195 -18.99 -1.74 -13.29
N ASP A 196 -20.06 -1.89 -14.06
CA ASP A 196 -21.25 -1.05 -13.97
C ASP A 196 -22.10 -1.48 -12.76
N ALA A 197 -21.54 -1.20 -11.58
CA ALA A 197 -22.06 -1.63 -10.29
C ALA A 197 -21.56 -0.71 -9.16
N CYS A 198 -22.32 -0.67 -8.07
CA CYS A 198 -22.02 0.17 -6.91
C CYS A 198 -20.75 -0.29 -6.16
N LEU A 199 -19.96 0.66 -5.66
CA LEU A 199 -18.87 0.43 -4.70
C LEU A 199 -17.73 -0.48 -5.20
N MET A 200 -17.58 -0.65 -6.51
CA MET A 200 -16.56 -1.55 -7.09
C MET A 200 -15.19 -0.87 -7.27
N GLY A 201 -15.12 0.46 -7.18
CA GLY A 201 -13.90 1.27 -7.21
C GLY A 201 -13.18 1.23 -5.86
N THR A 202 -12.72 0.05 -5.44
CA THR A 202 -11.98 -0.15 -4.18
C THR A 202 -10.59 -0.69 -4.44
N LEU A 203 -9.62 -0.41 -3.56
CA LEU A 203 -8.29 -1.03 -3.62
C LEU A 203 -8.39 -2.55 -3.44
N GLU A 204 -9.33 -3.04 -2.63
CA GLU A 204 -9.59 -4.47 -2.45
C GLU A 204 -9.91 -5.16 -3.78
N VAL A 205 -10.86 -4.61 -4.55
CA VAL A 205 -11.24 -5.13 -5.88
C VAL A 205 -10.06 -5.02 -6.84
N ALA A 206 -9.47 -3.83 -6.96
CA ALA A 206 -8.36 -3.59 -7.88
C ALA A 206 -7.19 -4.55 -7.60
N TYR A 207 -6.85 -4.78 -6.33
CA TYR A 207 -5.78 -5.68 -5.95
C TYR A 207 -6.12 -7.14 -6.27
N GLU A 208 -7.36 -7.60 -6.05
CA GLU A 208 -7.74 -9.00 -6.29
C GLU A 208 -7.64 -9.40 -7.78
N ILE A 209 -7.94 -8.49 -8.70
CA ILE A 209 -8.02 -8.77 -10.15
C ILE A 209 -6.79 -8.37 -10.96
N ARG A 210 -5.84 -7.62 -10.37
CA ARG A 210 -4.78 -6.89 -11.09
C ARG A 210 -3.93 -7.69 -12.08
N ASN A 211 -3.83 -9.00 -11.90
CA ASN A 211 -3.03 -9.89 -12.76
C ASN A 211 -3.79 -10.39 -14.00
N PHE A 212 -5.10 -10.13 -14.09
CA PHE A 212 -5.97 -10.73 -15.10
C PHE A 212 -6.76 -9.70 -15.92
N ALA A 213 -6.62 -8.41 -15.59
CA ALA A 213 -7.09 -7.30 -16.39
C ALA A 213 -6.05 -6.17 -16.45
N SER A 214 -6.07 -5.34 -17.51
CA SER A 214 -5.10 -4.23 -17.64
C SER A 214 -5.61 -2.92 -17.03
N ILE A 215 -6.90 -2.61 -17.21
CA ILE A 215 -7.55 -1.41 -16.70
C ILE A 215 -8.85 -1.81 -15.98
N LEU A 216 -9.08 -1.28 -14.78
CA LEU A 216 -10.37 -1.34 -14.09
C LEU A 216 -11.12 -0.03 -14.32
N ILE A 217 -12.40 -0.11 -14.71
CA ILE A 217 -13.31 1.04 -14.70
C ILE A 217 -14.41 0.76 -13.68
N ALA A 218 -14.48 1.54 -12.61
CA ALA A 218 -15.43 1.30 -11.53
C ALA A 218 -15.72 2.57 -10.71
N SER A 219 -16.86 2.56 -10.00
CA SER A 219 -17.32 3.65 -9.14
C SER A 219 -16.96 3.41 -7.68
N GLU A 220 -16.43 4.42 -7.00
CA GLU A 220 -16.22 4.40 -5.55
C GLU A 220 -17.56 4.52 -4.78
N ASP A 221 -18.58 5.09 -5.43
CA ASP A 221 -19.89 5.35 -4.85
C ASP A 221 -20.99 4.50 -5.52
N ALA A 222 -22.24 4.74 -5.14
CA ALA A 222 -23.40 4.16 -5.82
C ALA A 222 -23.51 4.68 -7.26
N VAL A 223 -23.82 3.76 -8.18
CA VAL A 223 -24.18 4.05 -9.56
C VAL A 223 -25.70 4.06 -9.68
N LEU A 224 -26.27 4.98 -10.48
CA LEU A 224 -27.71 4.99 -10.73
C LEU A 224 -28.12 3.75 -11.53
N ALA A 225 -29.38 3.32 -11.41
CA ALA A 225 -29.87 2.11 -12.07
C ALA A 225 -29.78 2.12 -13.61
N GLN A 226 -29.60 3.29 -14.23
CA GLN A 226 -29.33 3.43 -15.66
C GLN A 226 -27.92 2.96 -16.07
N GLY A 227 -26.97 2.94 -15.13
CA GLY A 227 -25.62 2.51 -15.43
C GLY A 227 -24.88 3.38 -16.43
N PHE A 228 -24.09 2.73 -17.28
CA PHE A 228 -23.25 3.31 -18.32
C PHE A 228 -24.08 3.75 -19.53
N PRO A 229 -23.71 4.85 -20.22
CA PRO A 229 -24.39 5.30 -21.44
C PRO A 229 -23.91 4.47 -22.65
N TYR A 230 -24.43 3.25 -22.78
CA TYR A 230 -23.96 2.24 -23.74
C TYR A 230 -24.06 2.68 -25.19
N ASP A 231 -25.06 3.49 -25.52
CA ASP A 231 -25.25 4.08 -26.84
C ASP A 231 -24.02 4.91 -27.24
N THR A 232 -23.58 5.82 -26.37
CA THR A 232 -22.43 6.70 -26.65
C THR A 232 -21.08 5.99 -26.55
N ILE A 233 -20.94 5.02 -25.63
CA ILE A 233 -19.70 4.26 -25.47
C ILE A 233 -19.45 3.37 -26.69
N ILE A 234 -20.46 2.65 -27.16
CA ILE A 234 -20.30 1.77 -28.31
C ILE A 234 -20.16 2.56 -29.60
N ASP A 235 -20.88 3.69 -29.75
CA ASP A 235 -20.71 4.60 -30.89
C ASP A 235 -19.27 5.12 -30.97
N ASP A 236 -18.68 5.55 -29.85
CA ASP A 236 -17.27 6.00 -29.79
C ASP A 236 -16.28 4.90 -30.22
N ILE A 237 -16.47 3.67 -29.74
CA ILE A 237 -15.62 2.53 -30.12
C ILE A 237 -15.78 2.20 -31.62
N CYS A 238 -17.01 2.29 -32.16
CA CYS A 238 -17.27 2.09 -33.58
C CYS A 238 -16.69 3.22 -34.44
N ASP A 239 -16.70 4.46 -33.96
CA ASP A 239 -16.20 5.64 -34.65
C ASP A 239 -14.67 5.67 -34.74
N ASP A 240 -13.97 5.27 -33.67
CA ASP A 240 -12.51 5.05 -33.70
C ASP A 240 -12.10 3.70 -33.08
N PRO A 241 -12.15 2.60 -33.86
CA PRO A 241 -11.69 1.29 -33.39
C PRO A 241 -10.16 1.20 -33.19
N ASN A 242 -9.38 2.23 -33.56
CA ASN A 242 -7.93 2.23 -33.41
C ASN A 242 -7.45 2.98 -32.17
N GLN A 243 -8.36 3.53 -31.37
CA GLN A 243 -8.02 4.13 -30.08
C GLN A 243 -7.30 3.11 -29.20
N THR A 244 -6.38 3.59 -28.37
CA THR A 244 -5.70 2.72 -27.40
C THR A 244 -6.65 2.36 -26.26
N ILE A 245 -6.37 1.27 -25.53
CA ILE A 245 -7.15 0.87 -24.36
C ILE A 245 -7.20 1.96 -23.27
N THR A 246 -6.16 2.79 -23.16
CA THR A 246 -6.11 3.92 -22.21
C THR A 246 -7.00 5.08 -22.68
N GLU A 247 -6.99 5.41 -23.97
CA GLU A 247 -7.89 6.43 -24.54
C GLU A 247 -9.35 5.97 -24.41
N CYS A 248 -9.66 4.72 -24.77
CA CYS A 248 -10.97 4.13 -24.61
C CYS A 248 -11.48 4.19 -23.18
N ALA A 249 -10.67 3.74 -22.21
CA ALA A 249 -11.04 3.79 -20.81
C ALA A 249 -11.26 5.23 -20.30
N SER A 250 -10.42 6.18 -20.73
CA SER A 250 -10.58 7.59 -20.38
C SER A 250 -11.88 8.16 -20.95
N THR A 251 -12.20 7.86 -22.21
CA THR A 251 -13.43 8.32 -22.87
C THR A 251 -14.67 7.72 -22.24
N MET A 252 -14.66 6.44 -21.86
CA MET A 252 -15.76 5.81 -21.13
C MET A 252 -16.08 6.56 -19.83
N VAL A 253 -15.05 6.97 -19.07
CA VAL A 253 -15.23 7.77 -17.84
C VAL A 253 -15.82 9.15 -18.14
N ASP A 254 -15.34 9.83 -19.19
CA ASP A 254 -15.86 11.14 -19.59
C ASP A 254 -17.32 11.07 -20.09
N LEU A 255 -17.68 10.03 -20.86
CA LEU A 255 -19.04 9.80 -21.36
C LEU A 255 -20.01 9.48 -20.22
N PHE A 256 -19.62 8.61 -19.29
CA PHE A 256 -20.40 8.35 -18.08
C PHE A 256 -20.65 9.65 -17.31
N HIS A 257 -19.61 10.44 -17.03
CA HIS A 257 -19.77 11.71 -16.31
C HIS A 257 -20.69 12.70 -17.06
N ALA A 258 -20.65 12.71 -18.38
CA ALA A 258 -21.51 13.55 -19.21
C ALA A 258 -22.99 13.08 -19.22
N SER A 259 -23.24 11.78 -19.06
CA SER A 259 -24.59 11.21 -18.97
C SER A 259 -25.24 11.41 -17.60
N GLN A 260 -24.42 11.57 -16.55
CA GLN A 260 -24.91 11.76 -15.19
C GLN A 260 -25.54 13.15 -14.97
N PHE A 261 -26.51 13.20 -14.05
CA PHE A 261 -27.11 14.44 -13.60
C PHE A 261 -26.22 15.15 -12.58
N SER A 262 -25.83 16.39 -12.87
CA SER A 262 -24.95 17.21 -12.02
C SER A 262 -25.53 17.61 -10.65
N PHE A 263 -26.65 17.03 -10.20
CA PHE A 263 -27.27 17.24 -8.89
C PHE A 263 -27.34 15.95 -8.05
N PHE A 264 -26.85 14.82 -8.56
CA PHE A 264 -26.69 13.57 -7.83
C PHE A 264 -25.20 13.25 -7.62
N PRO A 265 -24.83 12.71 -6.45
CA PRO A 265 -23.50 12.13 -6.25
C PRO A 265 -23.24 11.03 -7.27
N SER A 266 -22.05 11.03 -7.85
CA SER A 266 -21.59 9.98 -8.77
C SER A 266 -20.07 10.05 -8.85
N THR A 267 -19.43 8.90 -9.00
CA THR A 267 -17.98 8.78 -9.21
C THR A 267 -17.74 7.73 -10.29
N LEU A 268 -16.68 7.89 -11.07
CA LEU A 268 -16.15 6.82 -11.91
C LEU A 268 -14.68 7.08 -12.19
N SER A 269 -13.85 6.04 -12.10
CA SER A 269 -12.43 6.11 -12.40
C SER A 269 -12.01 5.00 -13.33
N ALA A 270 -10.95 5.28 -14.10
CA ALA A 270 -10.19 4.28 -14.85
C ALA A 270 -8.82 4.12 -14.18
N VAL A 271 -8.51 2.91 -13.72
CA VAL A 271 -7.31 2.59 -12.94
C VAL A 271 -6.42 1.64 -13.73
N ASN A 272 -5.15 1.98 -13.88
CA ASN A 272 -4.15 1.09 -14.47
C ASN A 272 -3.73 0.01 -13.46
N LEU A 273 -4.17 -1.22 -13.70
CA LEU A 273 -3.96 -2.34 -12.77
C LEU A 273 -2.50 -2.78 -12.68
N SER A 274 -1.70 -2.56 -13.74
CA SER A 274 -0.25 -2.87 -13.69
C SER A 274 0.49 -2.01 -12.65
N LEU A 275 -0.01 -0.81 -12.36
CA LEU A 275 0.56 0.09 -11.36
C LEU A 275 0.06 -0.20 -9.93
N VAL A 276 -0.95 -1.06 -9.76
CA VAL A 276 -1.36 -1.51 -8.43
C VAL A 276 -0.22 -2.27 -7.76
N ASP A 277 0.44 -3.19 -8.46
CA ASP A 277 1.59 -3.95 -7.93
C ASP A 277 2.89 -3.14 -7.85
N THR A 278 3.16 -2.29 -8.85
CA THR A 278 4.48 -1.63 -8.96
C THR A 278 4.53 -0.24 -8.32
N ALA A 279 3.38 0.39 -8.06
CA ALA A 279 3.31 1.73 -7.50
C ALA A 279 2.49 1.80 -6.21
N ILE A 280 1.22 1.34 -6.21
CA ILE A 280 0.36 1.46 -5.03
C ILE A 280 0.84 0.50 -3.92
N PHE A 281 0.94 -0.79 -4.20
CA PHE A 281 1.23 -1.83 -3.22
C PHE A 281 2.54 -1.59 -2.43
N PRO A 282 3.70 -1.28 -3.07
CA PRO A 282 4.96 -1.06 -2.35
C PRO A 282 4.93 0.16 -1.41
N ASN A 283 3.99 1.09 -1.62
CA ASN A 283 3.80 2.27 -0.78
C ASN A 283 2.67 2.10 0.24
N PHE A 284 1.67 1.28 -0.08
CA PHE A 284 0.56 0.96 0.80
C PHE A 284 0.99 0.03 1.94
N VAL A 285 1.84 -0.96 1.66
CA VAL A 285 2.37 -1.90 2.68
C VAL A 285 3.06 -1.18 3.84
N PRO A 286 4.12 -0.36 3.61
CA PRO A 286 4.79 0.33 4.72
C PRO A 286 3.88 1.36 5.39
N PHE A 287 2.95 1.99 4.65
CA PHE A 287 1.93 2.87 5.25
C PHE A 287 1.06 2.10 6.25
N ALA A 288 0.42 1.00 5.86
CA ALA A 288 -0.42 0.17 6.72
C ALA A 288 0.35 -0.38 7.94
N GLN A 289 1.58 -0.86 7.74
CA GLN A 289 2.45 -1.35 8.81
C GLN A 289 2.78 -0.26 9.84
N ASN A 290 3.13 0.94 9.38
CA ASN A 290 3.45 2.04 10.29
C ASN A 290 2.20 2.56 11.01
N LEU A 291 1.04 2.60 10.36
CA LEU A 291 -0.21 2.87 11.06
C LEU A 291 -0.46 1.85 12.18
N HIS A 292 -0.35 0.56 11.89
CA HIS A 292 -0.49 -0.51 12.87
C HIS A 292 0.50 -0.37 14.04
N SER A 293 1.79 -0.14 13.76
CA SER A 293 2.84 -0.02 14.78
C SER A 293 2.66 1.21 15.65
N TYR A 294 2.39 2.37 15.05
CA TYR A 294 2.29 3.64 15.77
C TYR A 294 1.00 3.80 16.58
N LEU A 295 -0.03 2.95 16.37
CA LEU A 295 -1.19 2.89 17.26
C LEU A 295 -0.81 2.65 18.74
N ASN A 296 0.27 1.89 18.99
CA ASN A 296 0.80 1.67 20.35
C ASN A 296 1.38 2.93 21.00
N TYR A 297 1.68 3.96 20.19
CA TYR A 297 2.33 5.20 20.60
C TYR A 297 1.36 6.40 20.60
N GLY A 298 0.05 6.15 20.47
CA GLY A 298 -0.98 7.14 20.75
C GLY A 298 -1.54 7.91 19.55
N ILE A 299 -1.26 7.51 18.30
CA ILE A 299 -1.75 8.21 17.09
C ILE A 299 -3.25 8.02 16.80
N LYS A 300 -3.96 7.21 17.59
CA LYS A 300 -5.35 6.82 17.30
C LYS A 300 -6.29 8.01 17.10
N ASN A 301 -6.11 9.10 17.85
CA ASN A 301 -6.93 10.31 17.69
C ASN A 301 -6.61 11.06 16.38
N GLU A 302 -5.35 11.09 15.96
CA GLU A 302 -4.92 11.68 14.69
C GLU A 302 -5.56 10.92 13.52
N LEU A 303 -5.56 9.58 13.58
CA LEU A 303 -6.21 8.73 12.59
C LEU A 303 -7.73 8.82 12.60
N TYR A 304 -8.34 8.96 13.78
CA TYR A 304 -9.78 9.21 13.90
C TYR A 304 -10.19 10.52 13.21
N ASN A 305 -9.43 11.59 13.42
CA ASN A 305 -9.66 12.86 12.73
C ASN A 305 -9.48 12.71 11.22
N ALA A 306 -8.38 12.05 10.79
CA ALA A 306 -8.10 11.84 9.39
C ALA A 306 -9.22 11.06 8.69
N ARG A 307 -9.64 9.92 9.24
CA ARG A 307 -10.76 9.12 8.73
C ARG A 307 -12.09 9.86 8.73
N THR A 308 -12.33 10.73 9.71
CA THR A 308 -13.56 11.54 9.79
C THR A 308 -13.57 12.66 8.75
N ALA A 309 -12.40 13.21 8.41
CA ALA A 309 -12.24 14.23 7.39
C ALA A 309 -12.25 13.68 5.97
N SER A 310 -12.05 12.37 5.80
CA SER A 310 -11.98 11.72 4.49
C SER A 310 -13.36 11.57 3.86
N GLU A 311 -13.44 11.78 2.54
CA GLU A 311 -14.64 11.50 1.75
C GLU A 311 -15.15 10.07 2.02
N SER A 312 -16.46 9.95 2.25
CA SER A 312 -17.13 8.68 2.48
C SER A 312 -18.25 8.54 1.45
N PHE A 313 -18.54 7.33 1.04
CA PHE A 313 -19.48 7.06 -0.05
C PHE A 313 -20.85 6.61 0.48
N TYR A 314 -21.73 6.17 -0.41
CA TYR A 314 -23.07 5.66 -0.10
C TYR A 314 -23.07 4.70 1.10
N ASP A 315 -22.11 3.78 1.14
CA ASP A 315 -21.80 3.02 2.36
C ASP A 315 -20.59 3.65 3.07
N PRO A 316 -20.78 4.24 4.28
CA PRO A 316 -19.70 4.91 5.01
C PRO A 316 -18.67 3.93 5.60
N VAL A 317 -18.77 2.62 5.31
CA VAL A 317 -17.65 1.70 5.55
C VAL A 317 -16.49 1.91 4.59
N TYR A 318 -16.72 2.51 3.43
CA TYR A 318 -15.69 2.88 2.47
C TYR A 318 -15.37 4.38 2.56
N ILE A 319 -14.08 4.69 2.50
CA ILE A 319 -13.56 6.05 2.39
C ILE A 319 -12.59 6.14 1.21
N ASP A 320 -12.40 7.32 0.64
CA ASP A 320 -11.38 7.52 -0.38
C ASP A 320 -9.97 7.31 0.22
N LEU A 321 -9.15 6.46 -0.44
CA LEU A 321 -7.83 6.09 0.07
C LEU A 321 -6.82 7.24 -0.06
N TYR A 322 -6.87 7.99 -1.16
CA TYR A 322 -5.99 9.14 -1.38
C TYR A 322 -6.28 10.23 -0.35
N ASP A 323 -7.56 10.56 -0.15
CA ASP A 323 -8.02 11.58 0.78
C ASP A 323 -7.73 11.15 2.22
N PHE A 324 -7.86 9.86 2.54
CA PHE A 324 -7.40 9.33 3.83
C PHE A 324 -5.90 9.50 4.03
N ALA A 325 -5.08 9.21 3.03
CA ALA A 325 -3.64 9.45 3.12
C ALA A 325 -3.33 10.95 3.26
N LEU A 326 -4.01 11.83 2.52
CA LEU A 326 -3.86 13.28 2.60
C LEU A 326 -4.21 13.80 4.00
N ASN A 327 -5.34 13.38 4.55
CA ASN A 327 -5.77 13.77 5.88
C ASN A 327 -4.85 13.18 6.96
N THR A 328 -4.36 11.96 6.79
CA THR A 328 -3.35 11.36 7.68
C THR A 328 -2.05 12.16 7.68
N LYS A 329 -1.56 12.58 6.50
CA LYS A 329 -0.37 13.45 6.38
C LYS A 329 -0.53 14.80 7.09
N ASN A 330 -1.75 15.34 7.13
CA ASN A 330 -2.05 16.63 7.74
C ASN A 330 -2.22 16.53 9.26
N GLU A 331 -2.84 15.45 9.75
CA GLU A 331 -3.12 15.23 11.17
C GLU A 331 -1.94 14.60 11.93
N ALA A 332 -1.13 13.75 11.26
CA ALA A 332 -0.11 12.97 11.94
C ALA A 332 1.03 13.83 12.49
N SER A 333 1.40 13.63 13.75
CA SER A 333 2.58 14.27 14.36
C SER A 333 3.90 13.59 13.98
N ASN A 334 3.83 12.30 13.62
CA ASN A 334 4.99 11.48 13.25
C ASN A 334 5.45 11.75 11.80
N LEU A 335 6.71 12.14 11.61
CA LEU A 335 7.28 12.48 10.30
C LEU A 335 7.29 11.30 9.32
N THR A 336 7.57 10.08 9.78
CA THR A 336 7.58 8.87 8.96
C THR A 336 6.18 8.59 8.39
N ILE A 337 5.13 8.65 9.21
CA ILE A 337 3.74 8.48 8.75
C ILE A 337 3.38 9.53 7.70
N ARG A 338 3.78 10.79 7.90
CA ARG A 338 3.51 11.87 6.93
C ARG A 338 4.22 11.63 5.59
N GLN A 339 5.45 11.12 5.62
CA GLN A 339 6.21 10.79 4.41
C GLN A 339 5.60 9.60 3.67
N LEU A 340 5.24 8.53 4.38
CA LEU A 340 4.58 7.35 3.80
C LEU A 340 3.23 7.71 3.17
N ALA A 341 2.44 8.53 3.86
CA ALA A 341 1.19 9.06 3.33
C ALA A 341 1.40 9.88 2.06
N GLN A 342 2.43 10.74 2.01
CA GLN A 342 2.78 11.49 0.80
C GLN A 342 3.21 10.58 -0.35
N ASN A 343 3.99 9.53 -0.08
CA ASN A 343 4.39 8.58 -1.11
C ASN A 343 3.18 7.82 -1.67
N LEU A 344 2.26 7.39 -0.80
CA LEU A 344 1.04 6.72 -1.23
C LEU A 344 0.16 7.63 -2.11
N ILE A 345 -0.04 8.88 -1.70
CA ILE A 345 -0.72 9.93 -2.49
C ILE A 345 -0.17 10.01 -3.91
N SER A 346 1.16 10.17 -4.05
CA SER A 346 1.80 10.31 -5.35
C SER A 346 1.65 9.07 -6.23
N ASN A 347 1.68 7.87 -5.63
CA ASN A 347 1.60 6.61 -6.37
C ASN A 347 0.16 6.21 -6.74
N ILE A 348 -0.85 6.64 -5.97
CA ILE A 348 -2.25 6.54 -6.39
C ILE A 348 -2.47 7.46 -7.59
N SER A 349 -2.06 8.73 -7.54
CA SER A 349 -2.28 9.68 -8.64
C SER A 349 -1.75 9.23 -10.00
N ILE A 350 -0.58 8.55 -10.05
CA ILE A 350 -0.04 8.04 -11.32
C ILE A 350 -0.76 6.78 -11.83
N SER A 351 -1.47 6.08 -10.95
CA SER A 351 -2.21 4.86 -11.28
C SER A 351 -3.60 5.14 -11.84
N ILE A 352 -4.14 6.34 -11.61
CA ILE A 352 -5.44 6.78 -12.13
C ILE A 352 -5.25 7.37 -13.53
N ILE A 353 -5.90 6.76 -14.52
CA ILE A 353 -5.91 7.21 -15.93
C ILE A 353 -6.86 8.41 -16.08
N ASN A 354 -8.07 8.29 -15.55
CA ASN A 354 -9.08 9.35 -15.51
C ASN A 354 -9.98 9.13 -14.29
N GLU A 355 -10.49 10.20 -13.73
CA GLU A 355 -11.46 10.20 -12.64
C GLU A 355 -12.42 11.38 -12.83
N LYS A 356 -13.70 11.11 -12.60
CA LYS A 356 -14.76 12.12 -12.63
C LYS A 356 -15.76 11.87 -11.50
N HIS A 357 -16.23 12.97 -10.92
CA HIS A 357 -17.28 12.94 -9.92
C HIS A 357 -18.22 14.14 -9.95
N TYR A 358 -19.39 13.96 -9.32
CA TYR A 358 -20.27 15.04 -8.86
C TYR A 358 -20.49 14.88 -7.35
N TYR A 359 -20.46 15.97 -6.58
CA TYR A 359 -20.70 16.02 -5.11
C TYR A 359 -19.78 15.22 -4.17
N ASN A 360 -18.78 14.52 -4.69
CA ASN A 360 -17.74 13.87 -3.88
C ASN A 360 -16.37 14.53 -4.15
N PRO A 361 -16.13 15.78 -3.71
CA PRO A 361 -14.91 16.53 -4.04
C PRO A 361 -13.62 15.89 -3.47
N GLY A 362 -13.73 14.93 -2.56
CA GLY A 362 -12.61 14.13 -2.08
C GLY A 362 -12.53 12.73 -2.71
N ALA A 363 -13.24 12.47 -3.81
CA ALA A 363 -13.06 11.26 -4.62
C ALA A 363 -11.85 11.42 -5.56
N TYR A 364 -10.96 10.43 -5.53
CA TYR A 364 -9.72 10.35 -6.29
C TYR A 364 -9.57 9.01 -7.02
N GLY A 365 -10.61 8.18 -7.01
CA GLY A 365 -10.78 7.05 -7.90
C GLY A 365 -10.55 5.67 -7.28
N LEU A 366 -10.11 5.58 -6.02
CA LEU A 366 -9.97 4.32 -5.29
C LEU A 366 -10.32 4.50 -3.81
N SER A 367 -11.38 3.82 -3.40
CA SER A 367 -11.80 3.74 -2.01
C SER A 367 -11.14 2.57 -1.28
N ILE A 368 -11.27 2.53 0.04
CA ILE A 368 -10.81 1.43 0.89
C ILE A 368 -11.77 1.19 2.05
N TYR A 369 -11.89 -0.06 2.51
CA TYR A 369 -12.68 -0.39 3.69
C TYR A 369 -12.04 0.18 4.96
N PHE A 370 -12.66 1.23 5.53
CA PHE A 370 -12.32 1.79 6.84
C PHE A 370 -13.58 2.31 7.59
N PRO A 371 -14.35 1.40 8.22
CA PRO A 371 -15.59 1.73 8.91
C PRO A 371 -15.53 2.90 9.90
N SER A 372 -16.61 3.70 9.97
CA SER A 372 -16.69 4.80 10.93
C SER A 372 -16.72 4.36 12.40
N SER A 373 -17.04 3.09 12.68
CA SER A 373 -17.17 2.58 14.04
C SER A 373 -16.83 1.09 14.13
N GLN A 374 -16.48 0.65 15.34
CA GLN A 374 -16.30 -0.77 15.65
C GLN A 374 -17.56 -1.61 15.39
N ALA A 375 -18.77 -1.03 15.52
CA ALA A 375 -20.02 -1.75 15.28
C ALA A 375 -20.25 -2.07 13.80
N SER A 376 -19.64 -1.28 12.90
CA SER A 376 -19.68 -1.47 11.45
C SER A 376 -18.51 -2.31 10.94
N TYR A 377 -17.52 -2.61 11.79
CA TYR A 377 -16.39 -3.43 11.43
C TYR A 377 -16.77 -4.91 11.36
N LEU A 378 -16.50 -5.53 10.22
CA LEU A 378 -16.75 -6.94 9.95
C LEU A 378 -15.48 -7.75 10.15
N SER A 379 -15.48 -8.65 11.13
CA SER A 379 -14.32 -9.51 11.44
C SER A 379 -13.91 -10.41 10.27
N SER A 380 -14.85 -10.69 9.36
CA SER A 380 -14.62 -11.51 8.17
C SER A 380 -13.69 -10.86 7.15
N TYR A 381 -13.49 -9.54 7.18
CA TYR A 381 -12.62 -8.83 6.23
C TYR A 381 -11.20 -9.42 6.12
N SER A 382 -10.66 -9.90 7.24
CA SER A 382 -9.32 -10.51 7.35
C SER A 382 -9.12 -11.79 6.52
N THR A 383 -10.19 -12.41 6.01
CA THR A 383 -10.11 -13.66 5.23
C THR A 383 -10.69 -13.54 3.83
N HIS A 384 -11.19 -12.38 3.41
CA HIS A 384 -11.95 -12.22 2.16
C HIS A 384 -11.11 -11.74 0.97
N PHE A 385 -9.96 -11.08 1.23
CA PHE A 385 -9.17 -10.43 0.18
C PHE A 385 -7.70 -10.82 0.24
N ALA A 386 -7.08 -10.95 -0.93
CA ALA A 386 -5.64 -11.04 -1.06
C ALA A 386 -4.94 -9.81 -0.46
N LEU A 387 -5.56 -8.62 -0.55
CA LEU A 387 -5.03 -7.40 0.06
C LEU A 387 -4.85 -7.54 1.58
N SER A 388 -5.84 -8.14 2.27
CA SER A 388 -5.74 -8.44 3.70
C SER A 388 -4.62 -9.45 3.98
N ASN A 389 -4.49 -10.48 3.14
CA ASN A 389 -3.48 -11.53 3.35
C ASN A 389 -2.05 -11.05 3.11
N ASP A 390 -1.86 -10.13 2.17
CA ASP A 390 -0.55 -9.67 1.69
C ASP A 390 -0.08 -8.37 2.37
N THR A 391 -0.94 -7.74 3.17
CA THR A 391 -0.63 -6.48 3.87
C THR A 391 -0.97 -6.57 5.35
N MET A 392 -0.70 -5.49 6.10
CA MET A 392 -1.14 -5.36 7.50
C MET A 392 -2.35 -4.43 7.65
N TRP A 393 -3.14 -4.25 6.59
CA TRP A 393 -4.29 -3.34 6.64
C TRP A 393 -5.39 -3.86 7.57
N ASP A 394 -5.72 -5.15 7.51
CA ASP A 394 -6.67 -5.77 8.43
C ASP A 394 -6.12 -5.86 9.87
N ASP A 395 -4.82 -6.10 10.08
CA ASP A 395 -4.19 -5.96 11.42
C ASP A 395 -4.40 -4.55 11.97
N PHE A 396 -4.10 -3.54 11.14
CA PHE A 396 -4.32 -2.14 11.47
C PHE A 396 -5.77 -1.89 11.86
N LEU A 397 -6.74 -2.33 11.06
CA LEU A 397 -8.16 -2.15 11.33
C LEU A 397 -8.58 -2.82 12.64
N ILE A 398 -8.23 -4.08 12.86
CA ILE A 398 -8.60 -4.79 14.08
C ILE A 398 -7.99 -4.10 15.30
N LYS A 399 -6.71 -3.73 15.25
CA LYS A 399 -6.05 -2.99 16.33
C LYS A 399 -6.68 -1.63 16.56
N TYR A 400 -7.03 -0.92 15.49
CA TYR A 400 -7.71 0.37 15.56
C TYR A 400 -9.05 0.25 16.30
N TYR A 401 -9.88 -0.75 16.01
CA TYR A 401 -11.20 -0.89 16.63
C TYR A 401 -11.18 -1.57 18.00
N THR A 402 -10.31 -2.55 18.20
CA THR A 402 -10.41 -3.46 19.36
C THR A 402 -9.28 -3.27 20.36
N THR A 403 -8.22 -2.54 19.99
CA THR A 403 -6.94 -2.45 20.72
C THR A 403 -6.21 -3.79 20.89
N ALA A 404 -6.71 -4.87 20.26
CA ALA A 404 -6.04 -6.15 20.27
C ALA A 404 -4.74 -6.06 19.48
N ASN A 405 -3.66 -6.53 20.09
CA ASN A 405 -2.38 -6.72 19.45
C ASN A 405 -2.20 -8.23 19.25
N PHE A 406 -2.27 -8.70 18.02
CA PHE A 406 -2.12 -10.11 17.65
C PHE A 406 -1.27 -10.17 16.38
N GLY A 407 -0.70 -11.32 16.09
CA GLY A 407 0.11 -11.48 14.91
C GLY A 407 0.97 -12.71 14.98
N VAL A 408 1.23 -13.29 13.81
CA VAL A 408 2.27 -14.28 13.61
C VAL A 408 3.39 -13.58 12.86
N GLY A 409 4.62 -13.73 13.33
CA GLY A 409 5.81 -13.23 12.68
C GLY A 409 6.58 -14.38 12.03
N PHE A 410 7.16 -14.13 10.86
CA PHE A 410 8.10 -15.04 10.21
C PHE A 410 9.51 -14.75 10.75
N ARG A 411 10.09 -15.62 11.57
CA ARG A 411 11.40 -15.32 12.16
C ARG A 411 12.54 -15.53 11.17
N TYR A 412 12.65 -16.73 10.62
CA TYR A 412 13.66 -17.07 9.62
C TYR A 412 13.33 -18.41 8.96
N TYR A 413 14.06 -18.71 7.89
CA TYR A 413 14.10 -20.03 7.29
C TYR A 413 15.52 -20.56 7.15
N ARG A 414 15.69 -21.87 7.04
CA ARG A 414 16.98 -22.50 6.80
C ARG A 414 16.85 -23.55 5.71
N ILE A 415 17.65 -23.41 4.66
CA ILE A 415 17.81 -24.46 3.65
C ILE A 415 18.64 -25.60 4.24
N ASN A 416 18.10 -26.80 4.14
CA ASN A 416 18.73 -28.05 4.49
C ASN A 416 18.82 -28.93 3.24
N ASP A 417 20.03 -28.96 2.68
CA ASP A 417 20.41 -29.70 1.47
C ASP A 417 20.92 -31.12 1.78
N SER A 418 20.53 -31.71 2.92
CA SER A 418 20.93 -33.09 3.23
C SER A 418 20.31 -34.14 2.31
N LEU A 419 19.28 -33.78 1.54
CA LEU A 419 18.66 -34.64 0.52
C LEU A 419 19.24 -34.44 -0.89
N GLY A 420 20.05 -33.41 -1.12
CA GLY A 420 20.79 -33.15 -2.35
C GLY A 420 22.27 -33.53 -2.22
N ASN A 421 23.17 -32.62 -2.58
CA ASN A 421 24.61 -32.85 -2.54
C ASN A 421 25.28 -32.46 -1.20
N ASN A 422 24.50 -31.90 -0.27
CA ASN A 422 24.88 -31.52 1.09
C ASN A 422 25.96 -30.42 1.15
N ASN A 423 25.96 -29.49 0.19
CA ASN A 423 26.80 -28.28 0.18
C ASN A 423 26.13 -27.06 0.83
N ASN A 424 24.85 -27.19 1.25
CA ASN A 424 24.01 -26.11 1.81
C ASN A 424 23.71 -24.98 0.80
N THR A 425 23.61 -25.31 -0.48
CA THR A 425 23.28 -24.42 -1.59
C THR A 425 22.14 -25.05 -2.37
N PRO A 426 21.10 -24.29 -2.77
CA PRO A 426 20.02 -24.84 -3.56
C PRO A 426 20.46 -25.03 -5.02
N ASP A 427 20.80 -26.26 -5.44
CA ASP A 427 21.26 -26.50 -6.81
C ASP A 427 20.16 -27.06 -7.75
N PRO A 428 20.26 -26.85 -9.08
CA PRO A 428 19.33 -27.43 -10.04
C PRO A 428 19.26 -28.95 -9.95
N GLY A 429 18.04 -29.50 -9.92
CA GLY A 429 17.78 -30.93 -9.88
C GLY A 429 17.73 -31.54 -8.47
N GLU A 430 17.92 -30.75 -7.41
CA GLU A 430 18.00 -31.26 -6.05
C GLU A 430 16.65 -31.27 -5.31
N THR A 431 16.52 -32.18 -4.35
CA THR A 431 15.46 -32.14 -3.35
C THR A 431 16.00 -31.43 -2.12
N LEU A 432 15.28 -30.42 -1.65
CA LEU A 432 15.67 -29.61 -0.51
C LEU A 432 14.60 -29.66 0.57
N MET A 433 15.06 -29.56 1.81
CA MET A 433 14.20 -29.23 2.93
C MET A 433 14.40 -27.77 3.31
N ILE A 434 13.32 -27.13 3.76
CA ILE A 434 13.36 -25.79 4.34
C ILE A 434 12.71 -25.81 5.72
N ASP A 435 13.51 -25.48 6.72
CA ASP A 435 13.04 -25.30 8.09
C ASP A 435 12.52 -23.86 8.19
N ILE A 436 11.27 -23.64 8.60
CA ILE A 436 10.68 -22.31 8.77
C ILE A 436 10.28 -22.15 10.24
N GLU A 437 10.73 -21.06 10.87
CA GLU A 437 10.37 -20.68 12.23
C GLU A 437 9.35 -19.53 12.22
N LEU A 438 8.22 -19.75 12.89
CA LEU A 438 7.21 -18.74 13.16
C LEU A 438 7.18 -18.37 14.63
N GLU A 439 6.84 -17.12 14.94
CA GLU A 439 6.67 -16.60 16.29
C GLU A 439 5.28 -16.00 16.47
N ASN A 440 4.71 -16.15 17.66
CA ASN A 440 3.58 -15.30 18.05
C ASN A 440 4.10 -13.95 18.56
N VAL A 441 4.00 -12.93 17.71
CA VAL A 441 4.42 -11.55 18.00
C VAL A 441 3.31 -10.73 18.68
N GLY A 442 2.14 -11.34 18.85
CA GLY A 442 0.98 -10.75 19.50
C GLY A 442 0.95 -10.90 21.02
N GLU A 443 -0.09 -10.33 21.61
CA GLU A 443 -0.43 -10.43 23.04
C GLU A 443 -1.55 -11.44 23.33
N ILE A 444 -1.94 -12.20 22.30
CA ILE A 444 -3.00 -13.22 22.36
C ILE A 444 -2.43 -14.53 21.79
N GLU A 445 -2.84 -15.69 22.33
CA GLU A 445 -2.43 -16.99 21.79
C GLU A 445 -2.84 -17.14 20.31
N ALA A 446 -1.91 -17.55 19.47
CA ALA A 446 -2.18 -17.95 18.09
C ALA A 446 -2.64 -19.41 18.09
N GLY A 447 -3.96 -19.63 18.03
CA GLY A 447 -4.57 -20.96 18.04
C GLY A 447 -4.58 -21.60 16.66
N PHE A 448 -4.41 -22.92 16.60
CA PHE A 448 -4.52 -23.71 15.35
C PHE A 448 -3.66 -23.19 14.20
N LEU A 449 -2.48 -22.63 14.49
CA LEU A 449 -1.59 -22.07 13.48
C LEU A 449 -1.18 -23.15 12.47
N ASN A 450 -1.50 -22.91 11.20
CA ASN A 450 -1.11 -23.71 10.05
C ASN A 450 -0.29 -22.88 9.08
N GLY A 451 0.60 -23.52 8.34
CA GLY A 451 1.40 -22.92 7.28
C GLY A 451 1.37 -23.77 6.01
N THR A 452 1.14 -23.14 4.87
CA THR A 452 1.15 -23.75 3.54
C THR A 452 2.18 -23.05 2.67
N LEU A 453 3.14 -23.81 2.14
CA LEU A 453 4.22 -23.33 1.29
C LEU A 453 3.85 -23.48 -0.19
N PHE A 454 3.99 -22.37 -0.93
CA PHE A 454 3.80 -22.27 -2.37
C PHE A 454 5.05 -21.69 -3.03
N CYS A 455 5.19 -21.92 -4.33
CA CYS A 455 6.16 -21.21 -5.18
C CYS A 455 5.41 -20.69 -6.41
N LEU A 456 5.64 -19.44 -6.79
CA LEU A 456 4.98 -18.86 -7.97
C LEU A 456 5.56 -19.42 -9.29
N ASP A 457 6.77 -19.99 -9.24
CA ASP A 457 7.40 -20.68 -10.37
C ASP A 457 7.11 -22.19 -10.31
N ALA A 458 5.84 -22.56 -10.52
CA ALA A 458 5.38 -23.96 -10.47
C ALA A 458 5.96 -24.84 -11.58
N GLU A 459 6.52 -24.26 -12.65
CA GLU A 459 7.22 -25.01 -13.70
C GLU A 459 8.59 -25.51 -13.23
N ASN A 460 9.25 -24.75 -12.36
CA ASN A 460 10.60 -25.07 -11.87
C ASN A 460 10.63 -25.65 -10.46
N ILE A 461 9.53 -25.53 -9.70
CA ILE A 461 9.45 -26.03 -8.33
C ILE A 461 8.28 -27.00 -8.16
N THR A 462 8.60 -28.19 -7.64
CA THR A 462 7.58 -29.16 -7.19
C THR A 462 7.57 -29.20 -5.67
N ILE A 463 6.50 -28.71 -5.04
CA ILE A 463 6.29 -28.82 -3.61
C ILE A 463 5.89 -30.27 -3.27
N MET A 464 6.72 -30.96 -2.49
CA MET A 464 6.49 -32.36 -2.11
C MET A 464 5.72 -32.48 -0.79
N ASP A 465 5.98 -31.54 0.13
CA ASP A 465 5.38 -31.51 1.46
C ASP A 465 5.21 -30.04 1.88
N GLY A 466 4.07 -29.47 1.48
CA GLY A 466 3.78 -28.04 1.56
C GLY A 466 2.94 -27.60 2.75
N PHE A 467 2.23 -28.50 3.45
CA PHE A 467 1.33 -28.14 4.54
C PHE A 467 1.87 -28.58 5.91
N LYS A 468 1.86 -27.68 6.90
CA LYS A 468 2.32 -27.94 8.27
C LYS A 468 1.42 -27.30 9.31
N SER A 469 1.07 -28.06 10.34
CA SER A 469 0.47 -27.52 11.56
C SER A 469 1.54 -27.21 12.60
N TYR A 470 1.57 -25.95 13.05
CA TYR A 470 2.36 -25.45 14.19
C TYR A 470 1.63 -25.67 15.52
N GLY A 471 0.31 -25.87 15.50
CA GLY A 471 -0.51 -26.03 16.69
C GLY A 471 -0.78 -24.68 17.35
N ASN A 472 -0.79 -24.62 18.67
CA ASN A 472 -0.98 -23.36 19.37
C ASN A 472 0.38 -22.76 19.74
N LEU A 473 0.58 -21.47 19.45
CA LEU A 473 1.72 -20.71 19.94
C LEU A 473 1.26 -19.70 21.00
N SER A 474 1.67 -19.93 22.25
CA SER A 474 1.50 -18.94 23.32
C SER A 474 2.27 -17.65 23.01
N ILE A 475 1.99 -16.58 23.77
CA ILE A 475 2.62 -15.26 23.60
C ILE A 475 4.15 -15.39 23.60
N SER A 476 4.81 -14.81 22.59
CA SER A 476 6.27 -14.86 22.36
C SER A 476 6.86 -16.27 22.19
N ALA A 477 6.01 -17.30 22.01
CA ALA A 477 6.49 -18.64 21.70
C ALA A 477 6.81 -18.76 20.21
N THR A 478 7.79 -19.60 19.89
CA THR A 478 8.17 -19.92 18.52
C THR A 478 7.90 -21.39 18.19
N GLY A 479 7.77 -21.69 16.90
CA GLY A 479 7.63 -23.04 16.40
C GLY A 479 8.34 -23.21 15.05
N ILE A 480 9.02 -24.33 14.87
CA ILE A 480 9.73 -24.66 13.63
C ILE A 480 9.05 -25.84 12.92
N LYS A 481 8.88 -25.75 11.60
CA LYS A 481 8.43 -26.86 10.74
C LYS A 481 9.30 -26.99 9.51
N ILE A 482 9.39 -28.22 8.99
CA ILE A 482 10.23 -28.58 7.87
C ILE A 482 9.35 -28.89 6.67
N PHE A 483 9.49 -28.13 5.59
CA PHE A 483 8.82 -28.32 4.31
C PHE A 483 9.80 -28.95 3.32
N THR A 484 9.29 -29.65 2.30
CA THR A 484 10.15 -30.31 1.29
C THR A 484 9.69 -29.96 -0.12
N PHE A 485 10.65 -29.66 -0.99
CA PHE A 485 10.42 -29.36 -2.40
C PHE A 485 11.58 -29.83 -3.28
N ASN A 486 11.34 -29.92 -4.58
CA ASN A 486 12.35 -30.24 -5.58
C ASN A 486 12.55 -29.06 -6.54
N ILE A 487 13.81 -28.74 -6.81
CA ILE A 487 14.24 -27.79 -7.85
C ILE A 487 14.42 -28.55 -9.16
N SER A 488 13.79 -28.06 -10.23
CA SER A 488 13.95 -28.60 -11.58
C SER A 488 15.40 -28.55 -12.04
N SER A 489 15.84 -29.56 -12.80
CA SER A 489 17.15 -29.53 -13.46
C SER A 489 17.26 -28.47 -14.55
N ASN A 490 16.13 -27.85 -14.94
CA ASN A 490 16.10 -26.77 -15.95
C ASN A 490 16.41 -25.40 -15.35
N CYS A 491 16.43 -25.27 -14.03
CA CYS A 491 16.77 -24.02 -13.37
C CYS A 491 18.19 -23.56 -13.72
N THR A 492 18.36 -22.26 -13.90
CA THR A 492 19.67 -21.65 -14.13
C THR A 492 20.28 -21.14 -12.82
N ILE A 493 21.61 -21.13 -12.72
CA ILE A 493 22.30 -20.51 -11.58
C ILE A 493 21.97 -19.01 -11.57
N ASN A 494 21.71 -18.47 -10.38
CA ASN A 494 21.17 -17.12 -10.12
C ASN A 494 19.69 -16.93 -10.50
N GLN A 495 18.97 -17.97 -10.90
CA GLN A 495 17.51 -17.87 -11.01
C GLN A 495 16.92 -17.62 -9.62
N VAL A 496 16.05 -16.61 -9.52
CA VAL A 496 15.33 -16.25 -8.31
C VAL A 496 14.01 -17.01 -8.29
N LEU A 497 13.77 -17.79 -7.25
CA LEU A 497 12.56 -18.57 -7.05
C LEU A 497 11.74 -17.94 -5.92
N PRO A 498 10.61 -17.31 -6.22
CA PRO A 498 9.75 -16.68 -5.21
C PRO A 498 8.88 -17.72 -4.51
N PHE A 499 8.98 -17.77 -3.18
CA PHE A 499 8.16 -18.62 -2.31
C PHE A 499 7.19 -17.76 -1.49
N ILE A 500 6.03 -18.36 -1.20
CA ILE A 500 5.02 -17.80 -0.31
C ILE A 500 4.73 -18.83 0.78
N LEU A 501 4.87 -18.42 2.04
CA LEU A 501 4.29 -19.15 3.16
C LEU A 501 2.98 -18.45 3.55
N MET A 502 1.86 -19.05 3.19
CA MET A 502 0.56 -18.65 3.71
C MET A 502 0.37 -19.26 5.10
N THR A 503 0.06 -18.45 6.08
CA THR A 503 -0.29 -18.87 7.42
C THR A 503 -1.74 -18.57 7.72
N GLU A 504 -2.38 -19.44 8.51
CA GLU A 504 -3.73 -19.24 9.04
C GLU A 504 -3.69 -19.50 10.54
N ALA A 505 -4.19 -18.57 11.35
CA ALA A 505 -4.27 -18.68 12.80
C ALA A 505 -5.58 -18.11 13.35
N ILE A 506 -6.06 -18.71 14.43
CA ILE A 506 -7.24 -18.25 15.16
C ILE A 506 -6.78 -17.41 16.36
N PHE A 507 -7.17 -16.13 16.34
CA PHE A 507 -7.08 -15.18 17.44
C PHE A 507 -8.49 -14.77 17.84
N GLU A 508 -9.17 -15.64 18.60
CA GLU A 508 -10.61 -15.54 18.90
C GLU A 508 -11.09 -14.10 19.18
N PRO A 509 -12.10 -13.59 18.43
CA PRO A 509 -12.94 -14.27 17.43
C PRO A 509 -12.44 -14.19 15.98
N TYR A 510 -11.20 -13.73 15.76
CA TYR A 510 -10.65 -13.48 14.42
C TYR A 510 -9.92 -14.73 13.89
N THR A 511 -10.05 -14.95 12.59
CA THR A 511 -9.17 -15.85 11.84
C THR A 511 -8.31 -14.98 10.96
N ILE A 512 -7.00 -15.10 11.08
CA ILE A 512 -6.05 -14.26 10.36
C ILE A 512 -5.28 -15.12 9.39
N THR A 513 -5.27 -14.69 8.13
CA THR A 513 -4.44 -15.28 7.08
C THR A 513 -3.35 -14.31 6.69
N ARG A 514 -2.08 -14.75 6.67
CA ARG A 514 -0.92 -13.91 6.31
C ARG A 514 -0.02 -14.63 5.32
N ASN A 515 0.36 -13.93 4.26
CA ASN A 515 1.35 -14.39 3.30
C ASN A 515 2.72 -13.79 3.60
N PHE A 516 3.68 -14.64 3.93
CA PHE A 516 5.09 -14.26 4.02
C PHE A 516 5.80 -14.63 2.73
N THR A 517 6.29 -13.63 2.01
CA THR A 517 7.07 -13.81 0.79
C THR A 517 8.55 -13.91 1.13
N PHE A 518 9.26 -14.82 0.46
CA PHE A 518 10.72 -14.89 0.52
C PHE A 518 11.27 -15.55 -0.74
N GLU A 519 12.53 -15.25 -1.07
CA GLU A 519 13.16 -15.75 -2.30
C GLU A 519 14.27 -16.74 -1.99
N ILE A 520 14.38 -17.77 -2.84
CA ILE A 520 15.52 -18.70 -2.89
C ILE A 520 16.25 -18.45 -4.22
N VAL A 521 17.56 -18.22 -4.16
CA VAL A 521 18.37 -18.01 -5.37
C VAL A 521 19.17 -19.26 -5.68
N VAL A 522 18.90 -19.87 -6.83
CA VAL A 522 19.55 -21.11 -7.27
C VAL A 522 21.06 -20.93 -7.38
N GLY A 523 21.82 -21.81 -6.75
CA GLY A 523 23.28 -21.77 -6.70
C GLY A 523 23.87 -20.75 -5.72
N ARG A 524 23.05 -20.09 -4.89
CA ARG A 524 23.51 -19.15 -3.85
C ARG A 524 23.11 -19.60 -2.45
N LYS A 525 24.07 -19.57 -1.53
CA LYS A 525 23.81 -19.77 -0.11
C LYS A 525 23.37 -18.45 0.54
N ILE A 526 22.09 -18.36 0.88
CA ILE A 526 21.53 -17.22 1.61
C ILE A 526 21.93 -17.31 3.10
N ILE A 527 22.37 -16.20 3.67
CA ILE A 527 22.64 -16.02 5.09
C ILE A 527 21.58 -15.05 5.63
N LEU A 528 20.71 -15.54 6.51
CA LEU A 528 19.72 -14.68 7.16
C LEU A 528 20.32 -13.98 8.38
N GLY A 529 19.96 -12.71 8.54
CA GLY A 529 20.28 -11.95 9.75
C GLY A 529 19.45 -12.43 10.93
N GLY A 530 19.93 -12.12 12.14
CA GLY A 530 19.11 -12.20 13.34
C GLY A 530 18.00 -11.15 13.33
N SER A 531 16.94 -11.38 14.08
CA SER A 531 15.81 -10.44 14.22
C SER A 531 16.09 -9.31 15.22
N SER A 532 17.26 -9.31 15.85
CA SER A 532 17.69 -8.27 16.80
C SER A 532 19.21 -8.27 16.94
N LEU A 533 19.76 -7.21 17.54
CA LEU A 533 21.18 -7.12 17.87
C LEU A 533 21.67 -8.34 18.68
N GLN A 534 20.87 -8.84 19.63
CA GLN A 534 21.25 -9.99 20.47
C GLN A 534 21.24 -11.32 19.71
N THR A 535 20.43 -11.42 18.66
CA THR A 535 20.32 -12.62 17.81
C THR A 535 21.16 -12.52 16.54
N ALA A 536 21.97 -11.47 16.40
CA ALA A 536 22.73 -11.16 15.19
C ALA A 536 23.60 -12.33 14.71
N THR A 537 23.47 -12.63 13.42
CA THR A 537 24.18 -13.72 12.73
C THR A 537 25.64 -13.33 12.49
N GLU A 538 26.57 -14.19 12.90
CA GLU A 538 28.00 -13.92 12.67
C GLU A 538 28.37 -14.11 11.19
N ILE A 539 29.04 -13.12 10.63
CA ILE A 539 29.54 -13.10 9.25
C ILE A 539 31.06 -12.87 9.22
N TYR A 540 31.66 -13.10 8.05
CA TYR A 540 33.10 -12.97 7.83
C TYR A 540 33.37 -12.08 6.61
N ILE A 541 34.61 -11.63 6.47
CA ILE A 541 35.08 -10.85 5.31
C ILE A 541 34.79 -11.61 4.01
N GLY A 542 34.21 -10.93 3.03
CA GLY A 542 33.87 -11.47 1.72
C GLY A 542 32.48 -11.05 1.24
N TYR A 543 32.00 -11.75 0.20
CA TYR A 543 30.63 -11.63 -0.29
C TYR A 543 29.71 -12.58 0.45
N PHE A 544 28.53 -12.10 0.82
CA PHE A 544 27.42 -12.96 1.19
C PHE A 544 26.09 -12.42 0.68
N TYR A 545 25.11 -13.31 0.65
CA TYR A 545 23.78 -13.07 0.11
C TYR A 545 22.78 -13.04 1.26
N GLY A 546 22.18 -11.89 1.51
CA GLY A 546 21.14 -11.72 2.52
C GLY A 546 19.74 -11.84 1.92
N ASN A 547 18.74 -11.97 2.78
CA ASN A 547 17.33 -11.88 2.40
C ASN A 547 16.55 -11.28 3.58
N LEU A 548 15.76 -10.26 3.30
CA LEU A 548 14.78 -9.67 4.22
C LEU A 548 13.40 -10.26 3.89
N PRO A 549 12.85 -11.18 4.73
CA PRO A 549 11.54 -11.76 4.48
C PRO A 549 10.42 -10.69 4.46
N GLY A 550 9.32 -11.00 3.77
CA GLY A 550 8.18 -10.13 3.46
C GLY A 550 7.41 -9.51 4.63
N PRO A 551 6.25 -8.88 4.37
CA PRO A 551 5.49 -8.14 5.37
C PRO A 551 5.17 -8.97 6.63
N GLY A 552 5.25 -8.33 7.81
CA GLY A 552 5.01 -8.98 9.11
C GLY A 552 6.27 -9.42 9.87
N VAL A 553 7.45 -9.11 9.35
CA VAL A 553 8.71 -9.11 10.10
C VAL A 553 9.15 -7.65 10.29
N ASP A 554 9.71 -7.32 11.45
CA ASP A 554 10.43 -6.06 11.60
C ASP A 554 11.44 -6.03 10.45
N GLY A 555 11.33 -5.06 9.53
CA GLY A 555 12.00 -5.05 8.22
C GLY A 555 13.52 -4.90 8.29
N GLU A 556 14.17 -5.52 9.28
CA GLU A 556 15.57 -5.46 9.61
C GLU A 556 16.23 -6.85 9.71
N SER A 557 17.52 -6.90 9.39
CA SER A 557 18.37 -8.09 9.49
C SER A 557 19.66 -7.72 10.20
N TRP A 558 19.95 -8.41 11.30
CA TRP A 558 21.12 -8.14 12.13
C TRP A 558 22.25 -9.15 11.91
N PHE A 559 23.44 -8.64 11.65
CA PHE A 559 24.68 -9.40 11.54
C PHE A 559 25.72 -8.87 12.53
N LYS A 560 26.75 -9.68 12.80
CA LYS A 560 27.90 -9.25 13.58
C LYS A 560 29.21 -9.74 12.96
N ILE A 561 30.24 -8.92 13.06
CA ILE A 561 31.58 -9.22 12.58
C ILE A 561 32.61 -8.84 13.64
N ASN A 562 33.57 -9.74 13.89
CA ASN A 562 34.63 -9.47 14.84
C ASN A 562 35.76 -8.65 14.19
N CYS A 563 35.98 -7.44 14.68
CA CYS A 563 36.89 -6.47 14.11
C CYS A 563 38.08 -6.17 15.02
N THR A 564 39.19 -5.76 14.41
CA THR A 564 40.39 -5.30 15.13
C THR A 564 40.51 -3.78 15.03
N LYS A 565 40.81 -3.14 16.17
CA LYS A 565 41.06 -1.70 16.27
C LYS A 565 42.10 -1.19 15.25
N ASP A 566 41.95 0.08 14.85
CA ASP A 566 42.86 0.85 13.99
C ASP A 566 42.81 0.46 12.49
N PHE A 567 41.77 -0.27 12.09
CA PHE A 567 41.41 -0.53 10.68
C PHE A 567 40.05 0.10 10.36
N TYR A 568 39.67 0.07 9.09
CA TYR A 568 38.34 0.49 8.65
C TYR A 568 37.48 -0.73 8.32
N LEU A 569 36.23 -0.73 8.78
CA LEU A 569 35.20 -1.64 8.30
C LEU A 569 34.51 -0.98 7.10
N PHE A 570 34.51 -1.65 5.96
CA PHE A 570 33.83 -1.22 4.74
C PHE A 570 32.71 -2.20 4.38
N LEU A 571 31.54 -1.65 4.09
CA LEU A 571 30.37 -2.38 3.61
C LEU A 571 29.93 -1.77 2.28
N ASN A 572 29.57 -2.64 1.34
CA ASN A 572 28.90 -2.28 0.10
C ASN A 572 27.69 -3.21 -0.04
N LEU A 573 26.49 -2.62 -0.06
CA LEU A 573 25.23 -3.32 -0.20
C LEU A 573 24.59 -2.97 -1.53
N THR A 574 24.08 -3.98 -2.23
CA THR A 574 23.28 -3.82 -3.45
C THR A 574 22.04 -4.70 -3.39
N GLY A 575 20.88 -4.18 -3.79
CA GLY A 575 19.65 -4.95 -3.94
C GLY A 575 19.11 -4.96 -5.38
N PRO A 576 18.02 -5.71 -5.63
CA PRO A 576 17.26 -5.64 -6.87
C PRO A 576 16.81 -4.21 -7.21
N ALA A 577 16.55 -3.96 -8.49
CA ALA A 577 15.98 -2.68 -8.93
C ALA A 577 14.67 -2.41 -8.16
N LEU A 578 14.48 -1.17 -7.68
CA LEU A 578 13.34 -0.70 -6.88
C LEU A 578 13.34 -1.08 -5.39
N THR A 579 14.34 -1.82 -4.89
CA THR A 579 14.54 -1.98 -3.44
C THR A 579 15.36 -0.82 -2.86
N ASP A 580 15.14 -0.50 -1.58
CA ASP A 580 15.88 0.53 -0.84
C ASP A 580 16.23 -0.03 0.55
N TYR A 581 17.45 -0.55 0.66
CA TYR A 581 17.98 -1.19 1.86
C TYR A 581 19.07 -0.32 2.48
N ASP A 582 18.77 0.24 3.65
CA ASP A 582 19.72 1.00 4.44
C ASP A 582 20.62 0.06 5.25
N VAL A 583 21.85 0.50 5.51
CA VAL A 583 22.80 -0.21 6.36
C VAL A 583 23.22 0.66 7.53
N TYR A 584 22.98 0.20 8.75
CA TYR A 584 23.47 0.81 9.98
C TYR A 584 24.55 -0.06 10.59
N VAL A 585 25.62 0.57 11.07
CA VAL A 585 26.73 -0.11 11.73
C VAL A 585 26.85 0.40 13.15
N TYR A 586 26.91 -0.52 14.10
CA TYR A 586 27.06 -0.24 15.52
C TYR A 586 28.39 -0.79 16.05
N ASP A 587 28.96 -0.07 17.00
CA ASP A 587 30.18 -0.47 17.70
C ASP A 587 29.91 -1.56 18.78
N PRO A 588 30.94 -2.09 19.45
CA PRO A 588 30.77 -3.10 20.49
C PRO A 588 29.97 -2.64 21.73
N ASP A 589 29.82 -1.32 21.91
CA ASP A 589 29.03 -0.70 22.97
C ASP A 589 27.59 -0.36 22.47
N GLU A 590 27.19 -0.89 21.32
CA GLU A 590 25.88 -0.74 20.67
C GLU A 590 25.56 0.70 20.21
N LYS A 591 26.58 1.55 20.05
CA LYS A 591 26.41 2.92 19.55
C LYS A 591 26.53 2.99 18.04
N LEU A 592 25.74 3.86 17.42
CA LEU A 592 25.78 4.06 15.98
C LEU A 592 27.16 4.60 15.56
N ALA A 593 27.81 3.88 14.64
CA ALA A 593 29.15 4.17 14.15
C ALA A 593 29.17 4.60 12.68
N SER A 594 28.21 4.14 11.87
CA SER A 594 28.06 4.52 10.46
C SER A 594 26.67 4.21 9.93
N VAL A 595 26.25 4.90 8.88
CA VAL A 595 25.01 4.59 8.16
C VAL A 595 25.16 4.81 6.64
N ALA A 596 24.64 3.89 5.83
CA ALA A 596 24.35 4.08 4.41
C ALA A 596 22.83 4.01 4.23
N GLY A 597 22.30 4.80 3.31
CA GLY A 597 20.85 4.91 3.07
C GLY A 597 20.56 5.84 1.90
N LYS A 598 21.29 5.64 0.81
CA LYS A 598 21.09 6.35 -0.44
C LYS A 598 19.91 5.67 -1.15
N PRO A 599 18.97 6.43 -1.74
CA PRO A 599 17.83 5.87 -2.47
C PRO A 599 18.21 5.13 -3.77
N VAL A 600 19.51 4.99 -4.04
CA VAL A 600 20.07 4.31 -5.22
C VAL A 600 21.30 3.53 -4.79
N TYR A 601 21.37 2.27 -5.20
CA TYR A 601 22.53 1.41 -4.96
C TYR A 601 23.79 1.83 -5.72
N PRO A 602 24.98 1.46 -5.22
CA PRO A 602 25.22 0.74 -3.97
C PRO A 602 25.08 1.63 -2.74
N ASP A 603 24.66 1.01 -1.64
CA ASP A 603 24.72 1.62 -0.32
C ASP A 603 26.04 1.26 0.35
N GLU A 604 26.85 2.29 0.58
CA GLU A 604 28.23 2.12 1.02
C GLU A 604 28.46 2.83 2.34
N CYS A 605 29.11 2.16 3.28
CA CYS A 605 29.58 2.79 4.50
C CYS A 605 30.98 2.30 4.89
N SER A 606 31.76 3.23 5.43
CA SER A 606 33.11 3.01 5.90
C SER A 606 33.28 3.64 7.26
N MET A 607 33.78 2.92 8.26
CA MET A 607 34.03 3.50 9.59
C MET A 607 35.33 3.00 10.22
N LEU A 608 35.99 3.87 10.98
CA LEU A 608 37.17 3.54 11.75
C LEU A 608 36.78 2.69 12.96
N ILE A 609 37.43 1.53 13.09
CA ILE A 609 37.24 0.63 14.22
C ILE A 609 37.99 1.21 15.43
N MET A 610 37.27 1.88 16.33
CA MET A 610 37.85 2.53 17.53
C MET A 610 38.13 1.54 18.67
N GLN A 611 37.46 0.38 18.68
CA GLN A 611 37.56 -0.65 19.69
C GLN A 611 37.55 -2.03 19.02
N SER A 612 38.40 -2.97 19.47
CA SER A 612 38.34 -4.35 18.98
C SER A 612 37.12 -5.07 19.59
N GLY A 613 36.46 -5.92 18.80
CA GLY A 613 35.29 -6.69 19.24
C GLY A 613 34.25 -6.86 18.15
N PHE A 614 33.09 -7.40 18.52
CA PHE A 614 31.96 -7.53 17.60
C PHE A 614 31.37 -6.15 17.31
N HIS A 615 31.32 -5.82 16.03
CA HIS A 615 30.51 -4.73 15.51
C HIS A 615 29.26 -5.34 14.90
N TYR A 616 28.16 -4.61 14.99
CA TYR A 616 26.86 -5.09 14.53
C TYR A 616 26.46 -4.33 13.28
N ILE A 617 25.86 -5.05 12.33
CA ILE A 617 25.40 -4.51 11.05
C ILE A 617 23.91 -4.78 10.99
N LYS A 618 23.11 -3.74 10.81
CA LYS A 618 21.68 -3.83 10.60
C LYS A 618 21.38 -3.42 9.16
N VAL A 619 20.78 -4.31 8.40
CA VAL A 619 20.17 -3.99 7.09
C VAL A 619 18.70 -3.72 7.33
N LEU A 620 18.15 -2.60 6.86
CA LEU A 620 16.77 -2.18 7.08
C LEU A 620 16.10 -1.83 5.73
N SER A 621 14.88 -2.28 5.49
CA SER A 621 14.08 -1.86 4.33
C SER A 621 13.37 -0.53 4.59
N TYR A 622 13.61 0.50 3.76
CA TYR A 622 12.99 1.82 3.90
C TYR A 622 11.71 1.99 3.06
N SER A 623 11.64 1.40 1.85
CA SER A 623 10.49 1.56 0.93
C SER A 623 9.97 0.23 0.34
N GLY A 624 9.39 -0.62 1.17
CA GLY A 624 8.67 -1.83 0.70
C GLY A 624 9.53 -2.86 -0.03
N GLY A 625 10.86 -2.75 0.07
CA GLY A 625 11.79 -3.72 -0.49
C GLY A 625 11.90 -4.92 0.45
N TYR A 626 11.24 -6.02 0.12
CA TYR A 626 11.53 -7.32 0.72
C TYR A 626 12.22 -8.18 -0.33
N GLY A 627 13.07 -9.13 0.10
CA GLY A 627 13.81 -9.99 -0.82
C GLY A 627 15.32 -9.98 -0.61
N TYR A 628 16.03 -10.51 -1.60
CA TYR A 628 17.49 -10.69 -1.50
C TYR A 628 18.27 -9.39 -1.63
N TYR A 629 19.47 -9.37 -1.04
CA TYR A 629 20.49 -8.36 -1.31
C TYR A 629 21.87 -9.00 -1.27
N ASP A 630 22.80 -8.38 -1.98
CA ASP A 630 24.20 -8.77 -2.00
C ASP A 630 24.97 -7.80 -1.09
N MET A 631 25.74 -8.33 -0.14
CA MET A 631 26.60 -7.53 0.73
C MET A 631 28.06 -7.98 0.59
N PHE A 632 28.93 -7.02 0.36
CA PHE A 632 30.38 -7.18 0.45
C PHE A 632 30.89 -6.53 1.73
N VAL A 633 31.65 -7.29 2.51
CA VAL A 633 32.24 -6.84 3.78
C VAL A 633 33.74 -6.98 3.73
N ASN A 634 34.45 -5.91 4.07
CA ASN A 634 35.90 -5.89 4.07
C ASN A 634 36.49 -5.11 5.24
N ILE A 635 37.70 -5.47 5.64
CA ILE A 635 38.50 -4.69 6.60
C ILE A 635 39.71 -4.12 5.85
N THR A 636 39.82 -2.79 5.82
CA THR A 636 40.81 -2.06 5.03
C THR A 636 41.71 -1.18 5.91
N THR A 637 42.82 -0.72 5.36
CA THR A 637 43.72 0.24 6.03
C THR A 637 43.38 1.70 5.73
N GLU A 638 42.53 1.94 4.73
CA GLU A 638 42.11 3.26 4.28
C GLU A 638 40.58 3.32 4.26
N ALA A 639 40.02 4.50 4.55
CA ALA A 639 38.60 4.76 4.46
C ALA A 639 38.14 4.83 3.01
N TYR A 640 36.89 4.41 2.75
CA TYR A 640 36.19 4.76 1.52
C TYR A 640 35.34 6.02 1.74
N GLU A 641 35.57 7.06 0.93
CA GLU A 641 34.99 8.39 1.12
C GLU A 641 34.66 9.03 -0.23
N ASP A 642 33.38 9.33 -0.47
CA ASP A 642 32.88 10.07 -1.65
C ASP A 642 32.13 11.37 -1.27
N GLY A 643 31.82 11.56 0.02
CA GLY A 643 31.13 12.72 0.56
C GLY A 643 29.63 12.80 0.25
N LEU A 644 29.00 11.72 -0.23
CA LEU A 644 27.61 11.70 -0.71
C LEU A 644 26.60 11.12 0.29
N SER A 645 27.06 10.55 1.41
CA SER A 645 26.21 10.11 2.52
C SER A 645 26.97 10.19 3.86
N TYR A 646 26.26 9.99 4.98
CA TYR A 646 26.89 9.85 6.29
C TYR A 646 27.96 8.75 6.32
N GLY A 647 27.72 7.61 5.66
CA GLY A 647 28.60 6.44 5.66
C GLY A 647 29.89 6.64 4.84
N THR A 648 29.87 7.59 3.92
CA THR A 648 30.94 7.88 2.97
C THR A 648 31.50 9.30 3.12
N ALA A 649 31.14 9.98 4.22
CA ALA A 649 31.56 11.34 4.52
C ALA A 649 33.09 11.48 4.54
N PHE A 650 33.61 12.59 4.02
CA PHE A 650 35.04 12.88 4.04
C PHE A 650 35.54 13.07 5.47
N THR A 651 36.59 12.35 5.87
CA THR A 651 37.13 12.45 7.23
C THR A 651 38.10 13.62 7.35
N LEU A 652 37.81 14.53 8.27
CA LEU A 652 38.67 15.66 8.61
C LEU A 652 39.48 15.37 9.88
N SER A 653 40.74 15.79 9.88
CA SER A 653 41.54 15.83 11.11
C SER A 653 41.03 16.89 12.07
N SER A 654 41.30 16.74 13.37
CA SER A 654 41.13 17.84 14.33
C SER A 654 41.93 19.06 13.87
N ASN A 655 41.28 20.22 13.71
CA ASN A 655 41.91 21.46 13.23
C ASN A 655 42.26 21.42 11.73
N ALA A 656 41.28 21.12 10.88
CA ALA A 656 41.42 21.04 9.44
C ALA A 656 40.89 22.30 8.73
N ARG A 657 41.50 22.60 7.58
CA ARG A 657 40.98 23.55 6.58
C ARG A 657 40.97 22.87 5.24
N THR A 658 39.82 22.80 4.59
CA THR A 658 39.65 22.17 3.27
C THR A 658 38.84 23.06 2.34
N ASN A 659 38.95 22.80 1.05
CA ASN A 659 38.12 23.42 0.03
C ASN A 659 37.25 22.35 -0.63
N GLY A 660 36.06 22.73 -1.10
CA GLY A 660 35.17 21.86 -1.86
C GLY A 660 34.29 22.63 -2.82
N THR A 661 33.51 21.91 -3.62
CA THR A 661 32.65 22.49 -4.66
C THR A 661 31.28 21.84 -4.60
N LEU A 662 30.21 22.64 -4.60
CA LEU A 662 28.85 22.15 -4.84
C LEU A 662 28.39 22.50 -6.26
N PRO A 663 28.06 21.49 -7.10
CA PRO A 663 27.69 21.68 -8.51
C PRO A 663 26.30 22.31 -8.69
N GLY A 664 25.96 22.66 -9.93
CA GLY A 664 24.68 23.29 -10.30
C GLY A 664 23.47 22.35 -10.28
N PRO A 665 22.26 22.88 -10.59
CA PRO A 665 21.01 22.09 -10.62
C PRO A 665 21.11 20.84 -11.52
N GLY A 666 20.66 19.70 -11.01
CA GLY A 666 20.78 18.39 -11.67
C GLY A 666 21.99 17.54 -11.21
N SER A 667 22.58 17.86 -10.06
CA SER A 667 23.68 17.12 -9.40
C SER A 667 23.43 17.07 -7.88
N THR A 668 24.39 16.58 -7.07
CA THR A 668 24.22 16.54 -5.60
C THR A 668 24.03 17.95 -5.02
N ASP A 669 23.04 18.10 -4.14
CA ASP A 669 22.75 19.34 -3.42
C ASP A 669 23.45 19.41 -2.05
N TYR A 670 24.20 18.38 -1.70
CA TYR A 670 24.80 18.23 -0.38
C TYR A 670 26.17 17.56 -0.44
N LEU A 671 27.01 17.89 0.55
CA LEU A 671 28.28 17.23 0.84
C LEU A 671 28.40 16.94 2.33
N TYR A 672 28.89 15.74 2.63
CA TYR A 672 29.04 15.24 3.99
C TYR A 672 30.52 15.17 4.37
N TYR A 673 30.83 15.78 5.51
CA TYR A 673 32.11 15.67 6.19
C TYR A 673 31.90 15.07 7.58
N ARG A 674 32.94 14.48 8.14
CA ARG A 674 32.94 13.97 9.52
C ARG A 674 34.25 14.26 10.23
N VAL A 675 34.17 14.42 11.54
CA VAL A 675 35.34 14.62 12.41
C VAL A 675 35.13 13.86 13.71
N ILE A 676 36.20 13.23 14.22
CA ILE A 676 36.15 12.57 15.52
C ILE A 676 36.28 13.64 16.62
N VAL A 677 35.29 13.70 17.50
CA VAL A 677 35.26 14.62 18.66
C VAL A 677 35.11 13.77 19.91
N SER A 678 35.88 14.07 20.96
CA SER A 678 35.77 13.36 22.24
C SER A 678 34.70 13.99 23.13
N ASP A 679 34.09 13.18 24.00
CA ASP A 679 33.15 13.65 25.01
C ASP A 679 33.69 14.87 25.77
N GLY A 680 32.87 15.92 25.85
CA GLY A 680 33.20 17.17 26.52
C GLY A 680 33.98 18.18 25.68
N GLN A 681 34.51 17.81 24.50
CA GLN A 681 35.19 18.73 23.60
C GLN A 681 34.20 19.62 22.84
N ARG A 682 34.69 20.73 22.33
CA ARG A 682 33.97 21.66 21.48
C ARG A 682 34.35 21.42 20.02
N LEU A 683 33.35 21.43 19.15
CA LEU A 683 33.50 21.47 17.71
C LEU A 683 33.05 22.84 17.21
N GLN A 684 33.93 23.52 16.49
CA GLN A 684 33.64 24.79 15.82
C GLN A 684 33.81 24.59 14.32
N VAL A 685 32.84 25.07 13.55
CA VAL A 685 32.82 24.91 12.10
C VAL A 685 32.51 26.25 11.46
N THR A 686 33.37 26.67 10.53
CA THR A 686 33.17 27.84 9.69
C THR A 686 33.11 27.40 8.24
N LEU A 687 32.08 27.83 7.52
CA LEU A 687 31.93 27.62 6.07
C LEU A 687 31.97 28.99 5.39
N GLU A 688 32.73 29.09 4.30
CA GLU A 688 32.86 30.31 3.51
C GLU A 688 32.65 29.98 2.03
N GLY A 689 31.48 30.33 1.48
CA GLY A 689 31.17 30.19 0.05
C GLY A 689 31.69 31.36 -0.79
N GLU A 690 31.87 31.12 -2.10
CA GLU A 690 32.18 32.16 -3.08
C GLU A 690 31.06 33.22 -3.20
N PHE A 691 31.40 34.38 -3.78
CA PHE A 691 30.42 35.46 -3.94
C PHE A 691 29.23 35.03 -4.83
N GLY A 692 28.01 35.15 -4.29
CA GLY A 692 26.77 34.88 -5.03
C GLY A 692 26.24 33.45 -4.90
N VAL A 693 26.84 32.62 -4.03
CA VAL A 693 26.29 31.34 -3.59
C VAL A 693 25.75 31.44 -2.17
N ASP A 694 24.80 30.56 -1.85
CA ASP A 694 24.19 30.45 -0.53
C ASP A 694 24.20 28.96 -0.14
N PHE A 695 25.08 28.62 0.80
CA PHE A 695 25.26 27.26 1.29
C PHE A 695 24.97 27.24 2.79
N ASP A 696 24.04 26.39 3.21
CA ASP A 696 23.68 26.20 4.60
C ASP A 696 24.61 25.18 5.27
N LEU A 697 24.83 25.35 6.57
CA LEU A 697 25.67 24.48 7.40
C LEU A 697 24.82 23.81 8.48
N TYR A 698 25.00 22.50 8.64
CA TYR A 698 24.36 21.71 9.70
C TYR A 698 25.36 20.84 10.42
N ILE A 699 25.23 20.73 11.75
CA ILE A 699 26.02 19.82 12.57
C ILE A 699 25.11 18.78 13.21
N TYR A 700 25.49 17.51 13.07
CA TYR A 700 24.82 16.36 13.67
C TYR A 700 25.76 15.61 14.61
N ASP A 701 25.19 15.00 15.65
CA ASP A 701 25.93 14.15 16.59
C ASP A 701 26.14 12.71 16.07
N THR A 702 26.71 11.86 16.92
CA THR A 702 27.00 10.45 16.62
C THR A 702 25.74 9.62 16.37
N ASP A 703 24.61 10.04 16.92
CA ASP A 703 23.31 9.38 16.78
C ASP A 703 22.46 10.02 15.67
N LEU A 704 23.07 10.89 14.85
CA LEU A 704 22.44 11.62 13.75
C LEU A 704 21.31 12.57 14.19
N ASN A 705 21.38 13.07 15.42
CA ASN A 705 20.53 14.18 15.84
C ASN A 705 21.20 15.49 15.48
N GLU A 706 20.42 16.40 14.89
CA GLU A 706 20.92 17.74 14.62
C GLU A 706 21.18 18.48 15.94
N LEU A 707 22.39 19.05 16.06
CA LEU A 707 22.81 19.83 17.22
C LEU A 707 22.75 21.33 16.98
N ASP A 708 23.11 21.77 15.78
CA ASP A 708 23.19 23.19 15.41
C ASP A 708 23.08 23.35 13.89
N ARG A 709 22.63 24.53 13.46
CA ARG A 709 22.57 24.91 12.04
C ARG A 709 22.78 26.41 11.85
N SER A 710 23.29 26.78 10.68
CA SER A 710 23.46 28.17 10.25
C SER A 710 23.05 28.29 8.78
N ASN A 711 22.11 29.22 8.52
CA ASN A 711 21.43 29.41 7.24
C ASN A 711 21.36 30.92 6.91
N ASN A 712 22.50 31.58 6.82
CA ASN A 712 22.60 33.03 6.79
C ASN A 712 22.49 33.60 5.38
N PHE A 713 21.26 33.95 4.97
CA PHE A 713 20.95 34.55 3.67
C PHE A 713 21.65 35.90 3.34
N LEU A 714 22.34 36.53 4.29
CA LEU A 714 22.97 37.85 4.12
C LEU A 714 24.47 37.78 3.78
N THR A 715 25.13 36.67 4.07
CA THR A 715 26.58 36.48 3.85
C THR A 715 26.84 35.06 3.38
N SER A 716 27.86 34.84 2.55
CA SER A 716 28.26 33.48 2.17
C SER A 716 28.98 32.70 3.29
N SER A 717 28.97 33.23 4.52
CA SER A 717 29.67 32.69 5.68
C SER A 717 28.68 32.07 6.66
N GLU A 718 28.92 30.82 7.04
CA GLU A 718 28.18 30.11 8.10
C GLU A 718 29.07 29.72 9.26
N TYR A 719 28.50 29.66 10.46
CA TYR A 719 29.25 29.32 11.66
C TYR A 719 28.40 28.58 12.70
N CYS A 720 28.88 27.42 13.13
CA CYS A 720 28.25 26.60 14.17
C CYS A 720 29.24 26.23 15.27
N VAL A 721 28.74 26.08 16.51
CA VAL A 721 29.54 25.65 17.66
C VAL A 721 28.75 24.69 18.53
N VAL A 722 29.26 23.48 18.66
CA VAL A 722 28.63 22.45 19.50
C VAL A 722 29.60 21.92 20.55
N LYS A 723 29.06 21.46 21.67
CA LYS A 723 29.81 20.70 22.66
C LYS A 723 29.42 19.23 22.51
N ALA A 724 30.42 18.36 22.36
CA ALA A 724 30.22 16.93 22.28
C ALA A 724 29.71 16.37 23.62
N SER A 725 28.66 15.56 23.53
CA SER A 725 28.04 14.80 24.62
C SER A 725 28.52 13.35 24.68
N SER A 726 29.23 12.91 23.64
CA SER A 726 29.81 11.57 23.53
C SER A 726 31.04 11.60 22.61
N THR A 727 31.87 10.56 22.67
CA THR A 727 33.00 10.39 21.76
C THR A 727 32.56 9.67 20.49
N GLY A 728 32.85 10.22 19.32
CA GLY A 728 32.61 9.55 18.04
C GLY A 728 32.67 10.51 16.84
N TYR A 729 32.08 10.09 15.71
CA TYR A 729 31.94 10.94 14.54
C TYR A 729 30.83 11.97 14.72
N TYR A 730 31.20 13.24 14.60
CA TYR A 730 30.27 14.35 14.40
C TYR A 730 30.24 14.69 12.92
N TYR A 731 29.04 14.89 12.40
CA TYR A 731 28.82 15.10 10.98
C TYR A 731 28.58 16.57 10.68
N ILE A 732 29.17 17.02 9.58
CA ILE A 732 29.06 18.38 9.07
C ILE A 732 28.47 18.26 7.68
N ILE A 733 27.27 18.80 7.49
CA ILE A 733 26.56 18.75 6.21
C ILE A 733 26.50 20.16 5.65
N ILE A 734 26.96 20.28 4.41
CA ILE A 734 26.84 21.51 3.64
C ILE A 734 25.73 21.29 2.62
N VAL A 735 24.72 22.17 2.61
CA VAL A 735 23.56 22.07 1.72
C VAL A 735 23.48 23.29 0.82
N ARG A 736 23.26 23.06 -0.47
CA ARG A 736 23.12 24.10 -1.47
C ARG A 736 21.72 24.70 -1.40
N TYR A 737 21.61 25.94 -0.92
CA TYR A 737 20.35 26.68 -0.97
C TYR A 737 20.21 27.45 -2.30
N PHE A 738 21.29 28.13 -2.73
CA PHE A 738 21.30 28.87 -3.99
C PHE A 738 22.68 28.93 -4.65
N GLY A 739 22.72 28.92 -5.98
CA GLY A 739 23.95 29.01 -6.77
C GLY A 739 24.70 27.68 -6.89
N SER A 740 25.95 27.76 -7.34
CA SER A 740 26.91 26.66 -7.44
C SER A 740 28.31 27.26 -7.43
N GLY A 741 29.27 26.62 -6.78
CA GLY A 741 30.62 27.18 -6.66
C GLY A 741 31.44 26.54 -5.58
N GLU A 742 32.63 27.11 -5.35
CA GLU A 742 33.57 26.65 -4.34
C GLU A 742 33.19 27.15 -2.94
N PHE A 743 33.66 26.43 -1.93
CA PHE A 743 33.65 26.86 -0.55
C PHE A 743 34.96 26.47 0.16
N THR A 744 35.26 27.17 1.25
CA THR A 744 36.24 26.75 2.25
C THR A 744 35.51 26.29 3.51
N LEU A 745 35.91 25.15 4.06
CA LEU A 745 35.46 24.63 5.34
C LEU A 745 36.62 24.61 6.34
N GLU A 746 36.45 25.24 7.49
CA GLU A 746 37.38 25.23 8.61
C GLU A 746 36.74 24.56 9.83
N VAL A 747 37.43 23.58 10.41
CA VAL A 747 36.96 22.80 11.56
C VAL A 747 37.98 22.86 12.67
N THR A 748 37.57 23.27 13.87
CA THR A 748 38.41 23.30 15.08
C THR A 748 37.81 22.39 16.15
N VAL A 749 38.65 21.54 16.76
CA VAL A 749 38.28 20.70 17.91
C VAL A 749 39.20 21.01 19.07
N ASP A 750 38.63 21.47 20.19
CA ASP A 750 39.36 21.83 21.41
C ASP A 750 38.58 21.46 22.69
N ASP A 751 39.25 21.50 23.84
CA ASP A 751 38.58 21.23 25.12
C ASP A 751 37.64 22.40 25.46
N PHE A 752 36.39 22.11 25.86
CA PHE A 752 35.39 23.11 26.26
C PHE A 752 35.74 23.69 27.65
N ASP A 753 36.87 24.39 27.76
CA ASP A 753 37.19 25.17 28.95
C ASP A 753 36.47 26.51 28.86
N LEU A 754 35.62 26.80 29.85
CA LEU A 754 35.08 28.14 30.02
C LEU A 754 36.26 29.12 30.13
N PRO A 755 36.27 30.21 29.35
CA PRO A 755 37.36 31.16 29.43
C PRO A 755 37.50 31.64 30.88
N PRO A 756 38.73 31.78 31.41
CA PRO A 756 38.96 32.16 32.82
C PRO A 756 38.32 33.50 33.22
N TRP A 757 37.86 34.31 32.25
CA TRP A 757 37.15 35.56 32.47
C TRP A 757 35.63 35.41 32.67
N LEU A 758 35.00 34.29 32.29
CA LEU A 758 33.55 34.11 32.42
C LEU A 758 33.06 34.11 33.89
N PRO A 759 33.76 33.46 34.85
CA PRO A 759 33.44 33.59 36.28
C PRO A 759 33.57 35.02 36.78
N ILE A 760 34.52 35.78 36.23
CA ILE A 760 34.79 37.18 36.62
C ILE A 760 33.66 38.09 36.13
N VAL A 761 33.17 37.88 34.90
CA VAL A 761 32.03 38.64 34.35
C VAL A 761 30.75 38.35 35.14
N LEU A 762 30.51 37.09 35.54
CA LEU A 762 29.36 36.72 36.37
C LEU A 762 29.42 37.38 37.76
N ILE A 763 30.61 37.43 38.38
CA ILE A 763 30.83 38.14 39.65
C ILE A 763 30.62 39.65 39.49
N ILE A 764 31.06 40.26 38.38
CA ILE A 764 30.85 41.69 38.10
C ILE A 764 29.36 42.00 37.89
N LEU A 765 28.62 41.15 37.17
CA LEU A 765 27.18 41.31 36.97
C LEU A 765 26.39 41.17 38.28
N ILE A 766 26.77 40.21 39.13
CA ILE A 766 26.18 40.05 40.48
C ILE A 766 26.51 41.29 41.35
N ALA A 767 27.74 41.79 41.31
CA ALA A 767 28.14 42.99 42.03
C ALA A 767 27.39 44.24 41.56
N LEU A 768 27.16 44.39 40.25
CA LEU A 768 26.36 45.47 39.66
C LEU A 768 24.88 45.36 40.05
N ALA A 769 24.31 44.16 40.07
CA ALA A 769 22.93 43.92 40.50
C ALA A 769 22.73 44.24 41.99
N VAL A 770 23.69 43.86 42.85
CA VAL A 770 23.69 44.22 44.28
C VAL A 770 23.83 45.73 44.46
N ALA A 771 24.72 46.39 43.70
CA ALA A 771 24.88 47.84 43.75
C ALA A 771 23.61 48.58 43.31
N PHE A 772 22.95 48.11 42.24
CA PHE A 772 21.67 48.66 41.79
C PHE A 772 20.56 48.44 42.83
N GLY A 773 20.49 47.26 43.45
CA GLY A 773 19.54 46.96 44.53
C GLY A 773 19.73 47.85 45.76
N VAL A 774 20.98 48.14 46.14
CA VAL A 774 21.31 49.05 47.25
C VAL A 774 20.93 50.49 46.92
N VAL A 775 21.19 50.97 45.70
CA VAL A 775 20.78 52.31 45.25
C VAL A 775 19.26 52.45 45.24
N PHE A 776 18.54 51.41 44.80
CA PHE A 776 17.07 51.39 44.80
C PHE A 776 16.49 51.37 46.21
N TYR A 777 17.10 50.62 47.14
CA TYR A 777 16.74 50.60 48.55
C TYR A 777 16.89 51.99 49.21
N PHE A 778 18.02 52.67 49.01
CA PHE A 778 18.23 54.02 49.55
C PHE A 778 17.37 55.09 48.87
N HIS A 779 17.02 54.93 47.58
CA HIS A 779 16.06 55.81 46.90
C HIS A 779 14.65 55.69 47.49
N ASN A 780 14.19 54.47 47.81
CA ASN A 780 12.88 54.23 48.41
C ASN A 780 12.79 54.66 49.88
N VAL A 781 13.87 54.49 50.67
CA VAL A 781 13.94 54.98 52.07
C VAL A 781 13.93 56.52 52.15
N ARG A 782 14.35 57.22 51.09
CA ARG A 782 14.32 58.68 51.03
C ARG A 782 12.93 59.24 50.68
N LYS A 783 12.10 58.48 49.96
CA LYS A 783 10.70 58.85 49.64
C LYS A 783 9.73 58.63 50.80
N SER A 784 9.99 57.68 51.71
CA SER A 784 9.11 57.40 52.86
C SER A 784 9.23 58.39 54.02
N ARG A 785 10.20 59.32 54.01
CA ARG A 785 10.38 60.36 55.05
C ARG A 785 9.54 61.63 54.86
N ASN A 786 8.76 61.75 53.78
CA ASN A 786 7.95 62.94 53.47
C ASN A 786 6.43 62.64 53.43
N LEU A 787 5.88 62.04 54.48
CA LEU A 787 4.42 61.97 54.68
C LEU A 787 4.03 62.60 56.04
N PRO A 788 2.99 63.45 56.13
CA PRO A 788 2.68 64.21 57.34
C PRO A 788 1.97 63.35 58.41
N GLN A 789 2.28 63.66 59.68
CA GLN A 789 1.69 63.05 60.87
C GLN A 789 0.18 63.31 60.99
N THR A 790 -0.58 62.26 61.30
CA THR A 790 -1.90 62.36 61.95
C THR A 790 -1.87 61.56 63.25
N HIS A 791 -2.26 62.21 64.35
CA HIS A 791 -2.24 61.71 65.72
C HIS A 791 -3.32 60.64 65.99
N PRO A 792 -3.05 59.65 66.86
CA PRO A 792 -4.10 58.94 67.58
C PRO A 792 -4.15 59.34 69.06
N THR A 793 -5.36 59.53 69.57
CA THR A 793 -5.67 59.76 70.98
C THR A 793 -5.65 58.47 71.81
N ILE A 794 -5.26 58.66 73.07
CA ILE A 794 -5.00 57.74 74.18
C ILE A 794 -6.24 56.94 74.64
N SER A 795 -6.07 55.65 74.99
CA SER A 795 -6.36 55.03 76.32
C SER A 795 -6.38 53.49 76.17
N ASP A 796 -5.43 52.77 76.76
CA ASP A 796 -5.51 52.09 78.08
C ASP A 796 -5.73 50.56 77.97
N VAL A 797 -4.68 49.84 78.40
CA VAL A 797 -4.63 48.75 79.40
C VAL A 797 -5.51 47.49 79.26
N SER A 798 -4.87 46.36 79.59
CA SER A 798 -5.38 45.00 79.94
C SER A 798 -5.87 44.15 78.75
N ASP A 799 -5.61 42.84 78.63
CA ASP A 799 -5.10 41.82 79.53
C ASP A 799 -4.75 40.55 78.71
N ILE A 800 -3.73 39.82 79.18
CA ILE A 800 -3.69 38.36 79.42
C ILE A 800 -4.13 37.34 78.32
N HIS A 801 -3.17 36.44 78.02
CA HIS A 801 -3.25 35.05 77.51
C HIS A 801 -4.19 34.68 76.34
N SER A 802 -3.58 34.21 75.24
CA SER A 802 -3.40 32.78 74.91
C SER A 802 -2.63 32.64 73.61
#